data_AF-A0A6L7MR98-F1
#
_entry.id   AF-A0A6L7MR98-F1
#
_cell.length_a   1.000
_cell.length_b   1.000
_cell.length_c   1.000
_cell.angle_alpha   90.00
_cell.angle_beta   90.00
_cell.angle_gamma   90.00
#
_symmetry.space_group_name_H-M   'P 1'
#
loop_
_entity.id
_entity.type
_entity.pdbx_description
1 polymer ?
#
loop_
_entity_poly.entity_id
_entity_poly.type
_entity_poly.pdbx_seq_one_letter_code
_entity_poly.pdbx_strand_id
1 'polypeptide(L)'
;MTAAHSASAVLGTSPDVRDRIVEALNLDLVGPPAKHALAEEKFNGWERPSNWYLTGFLVPSDAPLEQRADADEEDDAEDVSEGGLPEESLEERKAAKPSFFPSSMGLSFLVPQEAGVLEVTVRWGDYEYVPEVRKDGEREAATWQRHPQERDVRVSLGKESRRQAVPDSGTGRGLALHVLDRPVRTEHLPDIPAGTRSVSVFLVNERGPEKERADAAYAFQAEVEVGCTEGFFPRRDPRTANSESDRWDEDLADLHYRDTPEYATGHGVSADWDEVDNTCRVVRTSWIPAAYVAKTDTVNPANVVLSMDDLGSLADGDAAKEALEAIVSEYRAWIESRRDNAAQLSKDHQTTAHALLEGATLASRRIERGIALLAEDADVLDAFRVANRAVAEALRHRLDDVDAPQWRAFQLAFILLNLPGLVDSEDADRGIVDLLFFPTGGGKTEAYLGLAAMAMLLRRLRNPGDGALQGAGVSVIMRYTLRLLTLDQLSRASGLVCALELERENDPQRYGEWPFEIGLWVGKAATPNRMGRKGDRRSDSARNKTTRFKANPNSNPSPIPLENCPWCGTKFTPDSFELLPNADAPDQLRIACANIECEFNGDRPLPVIAVDEPLYRRLPAFVIATVDKFASLPWVGETGLLLGGAERYDHKGFYGPMRTNTGQPLGRPLPPPDLVIQDELHLISGPLGTMVGLYESTIGTLCKRGMGEVVRGPKIVASTATARAAQNQIQALFARSLTQVFPPPGPNREDSFFAHTRELTDVPGRLYLGIVSAGRNPKVLMRRVWLALFGAAQKAYEEAGGERNMDNPADPYMTVLGYFNSLRELGGARRILEEEVQTTIRRYRDRRRIGEAEGLFENRLRFNDVVELTSRVPTNKVADARRRLGHPFHDRRHRVDSAIATNMISVGLDITRLGLMVVLGQPKTHAEYIQATSRVGRDDERPGLVVTLLNVHKPRDRSHYERFRHYHETFYRSVEASSVTPFSARALDRGFAGALVGLARHLDPALTPPDGVENVDGVRAAVEQRVLDALMARLNEQPLDDEDERDERRLSVQHRVSDLLDAWSRVVDDYRKDGVAVVYGKGETRSGPKPLLRDVLDDDFESANHRKFRAHRSLRDVEPEVGLRLRNLTGSATDG
;
A
#
# COMPACT_ATOMS: atom_id res chain seq x y z
N MET A 1 2.55 -30.18 11.09
CA MET A 1 3.11 -31.13 10.09
C MET A 1 4.62 -31.15 10.20
N THR A 2 5.13 -32.01 11.08
CA THR A 2 6.56 -32.16 11.36
C THR A 2 7.03 -33.54 10.93
N ALA A 3 8.21 -33.57 10.29
CA ALA A 3 9.02 -34.75 9.99
C ALA A 3 8.46 -35.75 8.96
N ALA A 4 8.74 -35.47 7.68
CA ALA A 4 9.33 -36.46 6.76
C ALA A 4 9.66 -35.76 5.44
N HIS A 5 10.92 -35.42 5.19
CA HIS A 5 11.56 -35.36 3.86
C HIS A 5 13.06 -35.11 4.05
N SER A 6 13.77 -36.15 4.52
CA SER A 6 15.23 -36.22 4.44
C SER A 6 15.64 -37.26 3.40
N ALA A 7 15.76 -36.83 2.14
CA ALA A 7 16.57 -37.50 1.12
C ALA A 7 16.66 -36.59 -0.12
N SER A 8 17.89 -36.17 -0.47
CA SER A 8 18.36 -35.71 -1.78
C SER A 8 17.29 -35.64 -2.90
N ALA A 9 16.46 -34.60 -2.88
CA ALA A 9 15.60 -34.26 -3.99
C ALA A 9 16.35 -33.28 -4.90
N VAL A 10 16.41 -33.59 -6.19
CA VAL A 10 16.80 -32.63 -7.23
C VAL A 10 15.95 -31.37 -7.02
N LEU A 11 16.58 -30.19 -6.92
CA LEU A 11 15.87 -28.90 -6.83
C LEU A 11 14.94 -28.77 -8.04
N GLY A 12 13.66 -29.10 -7.87
CA GLY A 12 12.70 -29.13 -8.96
C GLY A 12 11.93 -27.83 -9.09
N THR A 13 11.66 -27.15 -7.96
CA THR A 13 10.71 -26.03 -7.93
C THR A 13 11.15 -24.90 -6.97
N SER A 14 10.63 -23.68 -7.18
CA SER A 14 10.87 -22.55 -6.26
C SER A 14 10.34 -22.76 -4.83
N PRO A 15 9.18 -23.42 -4.59
CA PRO A 15 8.79 -23.86 -3.24
C PRO A 15 9.88 -24.63 -2.51
N ASP A 16 10.53 -25.60 -3.17
CA ASP A 16 11.62 -26.39 -2.55
C ASP A 16 12.80 -25.49 -2.16
N VAL A 17 13.14 -24.52 -3.02
CA VAL A 17 14.19 -23.53 -2.72
C VAL A 17 13.82 -22.69 -1.51
N ARG A 18 12.59 -22.21 -1.43
CA ARG A 18 12.09 -21.44 -0.29
C ARG A 18 12.23 -22.22 1.01
N ASP A 19 11.77 -23.46 1.03
CA ASP A 19 11.77 -24.28 2.24
C ASP A 19 13.21 -24.58 2.70
N ARG A 20 14.15 -24.79 1.77
CA ARG A 20 15.58 -24.90 2.08
C ARG A 20 16.20 -23.61 2.63
N ILE A 21 15.79 -22.44 2.13
CA ILE A 21 16.22 -21.15 2.69
C ILE A 21 15.70 -20.99 4.13
N VAL A 22 14.45 -21.37 4.38
CA VAL A 22 13.85 -21.33 5.73
C VAL A 22 14.55 -22.31 6.68
N GLU A 23 14.86 -23.51 6.23
CA GLU A 23 15.64 -24.49 6.99
C GLU A 23 17.04 -23.95 7.32
N ALA A 24 17.74 -23.40 6.33
CA ALA A 24 19.07 -22.80 6.54
C ALA A 24 19.03 -21.64 7.55
N LEU A 25 18.01 -20.77 7.49
CA LEU A 25 17.80 -19.71 8.47
C LEU A 25 17.56 -20.27 9.88
N ASN A 26 16.71 -21.28 10.04
CA ASN A 26 16.45 -21.90 11.35
C ASN A 26 17.73 -22.51 11.94
N LEU A 27 18.45 -23.27 11.13
CA LEU A 27 19.69 -23.92 11.53
C LEU A 27 20.82 -22.93 11.83
N ASP A 28 20.83 -21.74 11.22
CA ASP A 28 21.87 -20.74 11.46
C ASP A 28 21.58 -19.84 12.67
N LEU A 29 20.31 -19.45 12.86
CA LEU A 29 19.94 -18.43 13.84
C LEU A 29 19.53 -19.01 15.20
N VAL A 30 18.91 -20.19 15.20
CA VAL A 30 18.43 -20.90 16.41
C VAL A 30 19.21 -22.17 16.65
N GLY A 31 19.39 -22.98 15.61
CA GLY A 31 20.07 -24.28 15.67
C GLY A 31 19.13 -25.48 15.46
N PRO A 32 19.69 -26.69 15.37
CA PRO A 32 18.96 -27.89 15.00
C PRO A 32 17.99 -28.37 16.10
N PRO A 33 16.76 -28.80 15.74
CA PRO A 33 15.87 -29.44 16.70
C PRO A 33 16.42 -30.81 17.14
N ALA A 34 15.92 -31.33 18.26
CA ALA A 34 16.46 -32.54 18.91
C ALA A 34 16.47 -33.79 18.01
N LYS A 35 15.57 -33.89 17.02
CA LYS A 35 15.45 -35.02 16.09
C LYS A 35 16.09 -34.77 14.72
N HIS A 36 16.84 -33.67 14.56
CA HIS A 36 17.52 -33.34 13.31
C HIS A 36 18.81 -34.13 13.13
N ALA A 37 19.26 -34.32 11.88
CA ALA A 37 20.54 -34.99 11.59
C ALA A 37 21.75 -34.28 12.20
N LEU A 38 21.63 -32.97 12.47
CA LEU A 38 22.65 -32.14 13.11
C LEU A 38 22.42 -31.95 14.63
N ALA A 39 21.54 -32.74 15.27
CA ALA A 39 21.22 -32.56 16.69
C ALA A 39 22.44 -32.70 17.64
N GLU A 40 23.47 -33.43 17.24
CA GLU A 40 24.75 -33.59 17.96
C GLU A 40 25.89 -32.80 17.29
N GLU A 41 25.59 -31.61 16.78
CA GLU A 41 26.57 -30.74 16.13
C GLU A 41 27.79 -30.39 16.98
N LYS A 42 28.88 -30.07 16.28
CA LYS A 42 30.18 -29.70 16.84
C LYS A 42 30.66 -28.36 16.31
N PHE A 43 31.19 -27.53 17.20
CA PHE A 43 31.87 -26.27 16.85
C PHE A 43 33.33 -26.28 17.31
N ASN A 44 34.13 -25.42 16.68
CA ASN A 44 35.50 -25.18 17.12
C ASN A 44 35.50 -24.52 18.51
N GLY A 45 36.50 -24.83 19.34
CA GLY A 45 36.55 -24.36 20.73
C GLY A 45 36.67 -22.84 20.88
N TRP A 46 37.15 -22.12 19.85
CA TRP A 46 37.18 -20.65 19.83
C TRP A 46 35.83 -20.02 19.45
N GLU A 47 34.89 -20.80 18.92
CA GLU A 47 33.59 -20.34 18.47
C GLU A 47 32.53 -20.71 19.50
N ARG A 48 32.18 -19.74 20.35
CA ARG A 48 31.17 -19.92 21.39
C ARG A 48 29.80 -20.20 20.77
N PRO A 49 29.03 -21.21 21.22
CA PRO A 49 27.67 -21.47 20.73
C PRO A 49 26.76 -20.23 20.83
N SER A 50 26.87 -19.46 21.90
CA SER A 50 26.16 -18.19 22.07
C SER A 50 26.59 -17.13 21.06
N ASN A 51 27.78 -17.16 20.46
CA ASN A 51 28.14 -16.25 19.36
C ASN A 51 27.72 -16.80 17.99
N TRP A 52 27.55 -18.11 17.88
CA TRP A 52 27.04 -18.76 16.68
C TRP A 52 25.57 -18.45 16.46
N TYR A 53 24.75 -18.61 17.49
CA TYR A 53 23.29 -18.45 17.46
C TYR A 53 22.83 -17.06 17.89
N LEU A 54 21.85 -16.50 17.16
CA LEU A 54 21.29 -15.20 17.51
C LEU A 54 20.24 -15.26 18.61
N THR A 55 19.45 -16.33 18.62
CA THR A 55 18.30 -16.52 19.51
C THR A 55 18.14 -18.01 19.81
N GLY A 56 17.10 -18.40 20.54
CA GLY A 56 16.86 -19.82 20.83
C GLY A 56 17.47 -20.34 22.13
N PHE A 57 18.11 -19.51 22.95
CA PHE A 57 18.78 -19.95 24.17
C PHE A 57 18.37 -19.13 25.40
N LEU A 58 18.47 -19.76 26.58
CA LEU A 58 18.16 -19.15 27.87
C LEU A 58 19.41 -19.08 28.75
N VAL A 59 19.75 -17.89 29.22
CA VAL A 59 20.88 -17.66 30.15
C VAL A 59 20.45 -17.82 31.61
N PRO A 60 21.33 -18.25 32.52
CA PRO A 60 21.03 -18.34 33.95
C PRO A 60 20.44 -17.04 34.52
N SER A 61 19.36 -17.14 35.32
CA SER A 61 18.67 -15.98 35.90
C SER A 61 19.56 -15.08 36.75
N ASP A 62 20.54 -15.71 37.41
CA ASP A 62 21.47 -15.09 38.36
C ASP A 62 22.84 -14.79 37.70
N ALA A 63 22.94 -14.87 36.37
CA ALA A 63 24.17 -14.56 35.64
C ALA A 63 24.59 -13.08 35.80
N PRO A 64 25.90 -12.79 35.87
CA PRO A 64 26.40 -11.41 35.89
C PRO A 64 26.11 -10.68 34.58
N LEU A 65 26.09 -9.35 34.60
CA LEU A 65 25.76 -8.51 33.44
C LEU A 65 26.62 -8.83 32.20
N GLU A 66 27.91 -9.11 32.40
CA GLU A 66 28.87 -9.52 31.35
C GLU A 66 28.47 -10.80 30.60
N GLN A 67 27.65 -11.66 31.22
CA GLN A 67 27.13 -12.89 30.64
C GLN A 67 25.66 -12.77 30.21
N ARG A 68 25.06 -11.59 30.38
CA ARG A 68 23.66 -11.32 30.06
C ARG A 68 23.49 -10.26 28.99
N ALA A 69 24.54 -9.54 28.59
CA ALA A 69 24.50 -8.54 27.53
C ALA A 69 25.56 -8.86 26.47
N ASP A 70 25.26 -8.51 25.22
CA ASP A 70 26.23 -8.58 24.12
C ASP A 70 27.20 -7.39 24.21
N ALA A 71 28.48 -7.59 23.87
CA ALA A 71 29.48 -6.53 23.91
C ALA A 71 29.21 -5.44 22.86
N ASP A 72 28.52 -5.80 21.77
CA ASP A 72 28.14 -4.90 20.68
C ASP A 72 26.86 -4.07 20.98
N GLU A 73 26.27 -4.16 22.19
CA GLU A 73 25.10 -3.36 22.57
C GLU A 73 25.42 -1.89 22.93
N GLU A 74 26.65 -1.56 23.29
CA GLU A 74 26.99 -0.22 23.82
C GLU A 74 26.99 0.91 22.74
N ASP A 75 26.98 0.56 21.46
CA ASP A 75 27.21 1.51 20.34
C ASP A 75 26.01 2.39 19.91
N ASP A 76 24.78 2.15 20.40
CA ASP A 76 23.58 2.88 19.94
C ASP A 76 23.05 3.95 20.93
N ALA A 77 23.68 4.13 22.09
CA ALA A 77 23.23 5.11 23.10
C ALA A 77 23.48 6.58 22.73
N GLU A 78 24.37 6.87 21.77
CA GLU A 78 24.81 8.24 21.44
C GLU A 78 24.06 8.93 20.29
N ASP A 79 23.19 8.24 19.54
CA ASP A 79 22.66 8.74 18.24
C ASP A 79 21.16 9.15 18.24
N VAL A 80 20.56 9.37 19.42
CA VAL A 80 19.14 9.72 19.55
C VAL A 80 18.91 11.24 19.46
N SER A 81 18.91 11.80 18.24
CA SER A 81 18.51 13.20 18.00
C SER A 81 16.99 13.40 17.95
N GLU A 82 16.51 14.60 18.31
CA GLU A 82 15.08 14.99 18.46
C GLU A 82 14.31 15.24 17.13
N GLY A 83 14.74 14.64 16.01
CA GLY A 83 14.17 14.90 14.68
C GLY A 83 12.90 14.11 14.32
N GLY A 84 12.43 13.19 15.17
CA GLY A 84 11.23 12.37 14.92
C GLY A 84 9.95 12.95 15.53
N LEU A 85 8.80 12.37 15.21
CA LEU A 85 7.57 12.67 15.97
C LEU A 85 7.82 12.38 17.47
N PRO A 86 7.21 13.13 18.42
CA PRO A 86 7.50 12.98 19.84
C PRO A 86 7.35 11.54 20.35
N GLU A 87 6.38 10.79 19.81
CA GLU A 87 6.16 9.37 20.13
C GLU A 87 7.28 8.46 19.58
N GLU A 88 7.77 8.69 18.36
CA GLU A 88 8.90 7.94 17.78
C GLU A 88 10.15 8.13 18.63
N SER A 89 10.46 9.38 18.97
CA SER A 89 11.62 9.71 19.79
C SER A 89 11.53 9.07 21.18
N LEU A 90 10.33 8.93 21.77
CA LEU A 90 10.14 8.29 23.06
C LEU A 90 10.24 6.76 23.01
N GLU A 91 9.68 6.12 21.99
CA GLU A 91 9.81 4.66 21.79
C GLU A 91 11.26 4.28 21.48
N GLU A 92 11.94 5.05 20.63
CA GLU A 92 13.36 4.85 20.31
C GLU A 92 14.25 5.05 21.55
N ARG A 93 14.00 6.08 22.37
CA ARG A 93 14.71 6.27 23.66
C ARG A 93 14.48 5.11 24.63
N LYS A 94 13.28 4.51 24.65
CA LYS A 94 13.00 3.32 25.49
C LYS A 94 13.67 2.07 24.95
N ALA A 95 13.76 1.93 23.63
CA ALA A 95 14.42 0.82 22.95
C ALA A 95 15.95 0.89 23.01
N ALA A 96 16.54 2.09 23.21
CA ALA A 96 17.99 2.31 23.33
C ALA A 96 18.59 1.95 24.71
N LYS A 97 17.83 1.29 25.62
CA LYS A 97 18.36 0.81 26.90
C LYS A 97 19.09 -0.53 26.70
N PRO A 98 20.15 -0.82 27.49
CA PRO A 98 20.83 -2.11 27.45
C PRO A 98 19.82 -3.24 27.63
N SER A 99 19.87 -4.21 26.75
CA SER A 99 18.98 -5.35 26.72
C SER A 99 19.72 -6.59 27.19
N PHE A 100 18.97 -7.49 27.81
CA PHE A 100 19.54 -8.73 28.34
C PHE A 100 19.09 -9.94 27.54
N PHE A 101 19.99 -10.90 27.38
CA PHE A 101 19.64 -12.24 26.93
C PHE A 101 18.52 -12.82 27.82
N PRO A 102 17.57 -13.54 27.23
CA PRO A 102 16.43 -14.04 27.97
C PRO A 102 16.86 -15.13 28.96
N SER A 103 16.32 -15.06 30.18
CA SER A 103 16.47 -16.14 31.18
C SER A 103 15.25 -17.02 31.29
N SER A 104 14.17 -16.64 30.61
CA SER A 104 12.89 -17.34 30.62
C SER A 104 12.12 -17.14 29.33
N MET A 105 11.26 -18.11 29.01
CA MET A 105 10.24 -18.02 27.98
C MET A 105 8.97 -18.73 28.43
N GLY A 106 7.81 -18.44 27.83
CA GLY A 106 6.58 -19.12 28.24
C GLY A 106 5.41 -19.02 27.28
N LEU A 107 4.32 -19.69 27.67
CA LEU A 107 3.05 -19.72 26.96
C LEU A 107 1.91 -19.43 27.94
N SER A 108 0.87 -18.74 27.46
CA SER A 108 -0.42 -18.61 28.15
C SER A 108 -1.56 -19.12 27.28
N PHE A 109 -2.44 -19.93 27.87
CA PHE A 109 -3.56 -20.57 27.19
C PHE A 109 -4.75 -20.74 28.14
N LEU A 110 -5.91 -21.12 27.59
CA LEU A 110 -7.13 -21.38 28.35
C LEU A 110 -7.43 -22.89 28.37
N VAL A 111 -7.83 -23.40 29.53
CA VAL A 111 -8.19 -24.81 29.71
C VAL A 111 -9.55 -24.96 30.39
N PRO A 112 -10.26 -26.06 30.11
CA PRO A 112 -11.51 -26.40 30.80
C PRO A 112 -11.32 -26.63 32.30
N GLN A 113 -12.41 -26.58 33.07
CA GLN A 113 -12.38 -26.81 34.52
C GLN A 113 -11.93 -28.24 34.85
N GLU A 114 -12.25 -29.18 33.97
CA GLU A 114 -11.95 -30.61 34.07
C GLU A 114 -10.46 -30.92 33.88
N ALA A 115 -9.70 -30.02 33.25
CA ALA A 115 -8.26 -30.18 33.04
C ALA A 115 -7.52 -30.13 34.38
N GLY A 116 -7.26 -31.30 34.97
CA GLY A 116 -6.56 -31.44 36.24
C GLY A 116 -5.04 -31.55 36.12
N VAL A 117 -4.54 -32.00 34.96
CA VAL A 117 -3.11 -32.25 34.70
C VAL A 117 -2.76 -31.85 33.27
N LEU A 118 -1.62 -31.20 33.08
CA LEU A 118 -1.02 -30.92 31.78
C LEU A 118 0.21 -31.80 31.57
N GLU A 119 0.40 -32.28 30.35
CA GLU A 119 1.62 -32.97 29.93
C GLU A 119 2.55 -31.94 29.27
N VAL A 120 3.66 -31.60 29.93
CA VAL A 120 4.60 -30.57 29.44
C VAL A 120 5.90 -31.24 29.01
N THR A 121 6.23 -31.18 27.73
CA THR A 121 7.49 -31.65 27.18
C THR A 121 8.46 -30.49 27.05
N VAL A 122 9.61 -30.59 27.70
CA VAL A 122 10.68 -29.58 27.65
C VAL A 122 11.86 -30.15 26.87
N ARG A 123 12.30 -29.43 25.83
CA ARG A 123 13.46 -29.80 25.01
C ARG A 123 14.52 -28.70 25.09
N TRP A 124 15.80 -29.08 25.13
CA TRP A 124 16.94 -28.15 25.09
C TRP A 124 18.21 -28.86 24.61
N GLY A 125 19.28 -28.11 24.41
CA GLY A 125 20.62 -28.61 24.13
C GLY A 125 21.62 -28.07 25.15
N ASP A 126 22.44 -28.96 25.71
CA ASP A 126 23.58 -28.61 26.54
C ASP A 126 24.87 -28.69 25.71
N TYR A 127 25.71 -27.66 25.78
CA TYR A 127 27.02 -27.68 25.12
C TYR A 127 28.12 -28.00 26.11
N GLU A 128 28.84 -29.08 25.84
CA GLU A 128 30.02 -29.47 26.60
C GLU A 128 31.29 -29.05 25.85
N TYR A 129 32.23 -28.45 26.56
CA TYR A 129 33.55 -28.14 26.01
C TYR A 129 34.49 -29.33 26.19
N VAL A 130 34.77 -30.03 25.09
CA VAL A 130 35.58 -31.25 25.04
C VAL A 130 36.98 -30.91 24.53
N PRO A 131 38.03 -30.99 25.37
CA PRO A 131 39.40 -30.87 24.91
C PRO A 131 39.83 -32.15 24.15
N GLU A 132 40.16 -32.06 22.87
CA GLU A 132 40.73 -33.19 22.12
C GLU A 132 42.24 -33.32 22.37
N VAL A 133 42.71 -34.56 22.60
CA VAL A 133 44.14 -34.88 22.70
C VAL A 133 44.52 -35.74 21.50
N ARG A 134 45.31 -35.21 20.56
CA ARG A 134 45.93 -36.01 19.49
C ARG A 134 47.08 -36.86 20.04
N LYS A 135 47.27 -38.05 19.46
CA LYS A 135 48.28 -39.05 19.86
C LYS A 135 49.75 -38.62 19.64
N ASP A 136 50.02 -37.47 19.00
CA ASP A 136 51.37 -37.08 18.58
C ASP A 136 51.96 -35.85 19.32
N GLY A 137 51.38 -35.45 20.45
CA GLY A 137 52.00 -34.43 21.33
C GLY A 137 51.97 -32.98 20.80
N GLU A 138 51.51 -32.73 19.57
CA GLU A 138 51.09 -31.41 19.11
C GLU A 138 49.69 -31.10 19.67
N ARG A 139 49.60 -30.02 20.46
CA ARG A 139 48.32 -29.49 20.95
C ARG A 139 47.58 -28.84 19.78
N GLU A 140 46.37 -29.30 19.45
CA GLU A 140 45.37 -28.40 18.89
C GLU A 140 43.90 -28.84 19.06
N ALA A 141 43.05 -27.80 19.01
CA ALA A 141 41.59 -27.72 18.87
C ALA A 141 40.72 -28.46 19.91
N ALA A 142 40.32 -27.75 20.97
CA ALA A 142 39.13 -28.12 21.73
C ALA A 142 37.87 -27.93 20.88
N THR A 143 36.79 -28.63 21.21
CA THR A 143 35.50 -28.53 20.51
C THR A 143 34.35 -28.30 21.48
N TRP A 144 33.30 -27.66 21.00
CA TRP A 144 32.00 -27.63 21.68
C TRP A 144 31.12 -28.72 21.09
N GLN A 145 30.66 -29.65 21.91
CA GLN A 145 29.76 -30.74 21.54
C GLN A 145 28.37 -30.47 22.09
N ARG A 146 27.35 -30.52 21.24
CA ARG A 146 25.94 -30.44 21.67
C ARG A 146 25.43 -31.80 22.14
N HIS A 147 24.67 -31.80 23.23
CA HIS A 147 23.90 -32.93 23.73
C HIS A 147 22.40 -32.57 23.78
N PRO A 148 21.54 -33.09 22.89
CA PRO A 148 20.10 -32.87 22.95
C PRO A 148 19.49 -33.51 24.20
N GLN A 149 18.56 -32.81 24.83
CA GLN A 149 17.79 -33.28 25.98
C GLN A 149 16.29 -33.10 25.72
N GLU A 150 15.49 -34.05 26.20
CA GLU A 150 14.03 -34.03 26.19
C GLU A 150 13.53 -34.62 27.52
N ARG A 151 12.60 -33.95 28.18
CA ARG A 151 11.98 -34.42 29.43
C ARG A 151 10.51 -34.08 29.49
N ASP A 152 9.71 -35.07 29.87
CA ASP A 152 8.28 -34.93 30.11
C ASP A 152 8.01 -34.62 31.58
N VAL A 153 7.19 -33.61 31.83
CA VAL A 153 6.84 -33.14 33.17
C VAL A 153 5.31 -33.04 33.28
N ARG A 154 4.74 -33.79 34.21
CA ARG A 154 3.32 -33.70 34.55
C ARG A 154 3.06 -32.57 35.53
N VAL A 155 2.23 -31.60 35.13
CA VAL A 155 1.89 -30.41 35.91
C VAL A 155 0.45 -30.51 36.38
N SER A 156 0.23 -30.64 37.70
CA SER A 156 -1.14 -30.63 38.26
C SER A 156 -1.66 -29.21 38.45
N LEU A 157 -2.86 -28.96 37.93
CA LEU A 157 -3.60 -27.71 38.05
C LEU A 157 -4.41 -27.64 39.36
N GLY A 158 -4.85 -26.45 39.75
CA GLY A 158 -5.63 -26.19 40.98
C GLY A 158 -4.91 -25.44 42.10
N LYS A 159 -3.69 -24.94 41.87
CA LYS A 159 -2.97 -24.02 42.77
C LYS A 159 -2.64 -22.74 42.00
N GLU A 160 -2.74 -21.56 42.63
CA GLU A 160 -2.51 -20.27 41.95
C GLU A 160 -1.12 -20.14 41.31
N SER A 161 -0.09 -20.68 41.96
CA SER A 161 1.29 -20.68 41.46
C SER A 161 2.04 -21.93 41.91
N ARG A 162 2.85 -22.50 41.01
CA ARG A 162 3.70 -23.67 41.29
C ARG A 162 5.05 -23.51 40.57
N ARG A 163 6.15 -23.76 41.29
CA ARG A 163 7.47 -24.06 40.73
C ARG A 163 7.67 -25.57 40.69
N GLN A 164 8.11 -26.11 39.56
CA GLN A 164 8.43 -27.53 39.38
C GLN A 164 9.76 -27.67 38.64
N ALA A 165 10.71 -28.42 39.19
CA ALA A 165 12.01 -28.62 38.57
C ALA A 165 11.88 -29.55 37.34
N VAL A 166 12.62 -29.25 36.27
CA VAL A 166 12.78 -30.15 35.13
C VAL A 166 13.83 -31.21 35.49
N PRO A 167 13.53 -32.52 35.40
CA PRO A 167 14.48 -33.57 35.75
C PRO A 167 15.78 -33.49 34.95
N ASP A 168 16.89 -33.89 35.56
CA ASP A 168 18.23 -34.00 34.93
C ASP A 168 18.73 -32.75 34.21
N SER A 169 18.21 -31.57 34.55
CA SER A 169 18.51 -30.33 33.86
C SER A 169 19.65 -29.52 34.50
N GLY A 170 20.40 -30.10 35.45
CA GLY A 170 21.58 -29.50 36.09
C GLY A 170 21.96 -30.16 37.42
N THR A 171 23.23 -30.01 37.83
CA THR A 171 23.73 -30.53 39.12
C THR A 171 23.41 -29.54 40.26
N GLY A 172 22.21 -29.65 40.85
CA GLY A 172 21.76 -28.82 41.96
C GLY A 172 20.51 -28.01 41.62
N ARG A 173 20.68 -26.79 41.08
CA ARG A 173 19.60 -26.04 40.42
C ARG A 173 19.73 -26.23 38.90
N GLY A 174 18.61 -26.54 38.24
CA GLY A 174 18.52 -26.77 36.80
C GLY A 174 17.51 -25.85 36.14
N LEU A 175 16.88 -26.31 35.06
CA LEU A 175 15.71 -25.67 34.49
C LEU A 175 14.48 -25.90 35.38
N ALA A 176 13.59 -24.91 35.46
CA ALA A 176 12.35 -25.02 36.23
C ALA A 176 11.15 -24.47 35.44
N LEU A 177 10.02 -25.15 35.58
CA LEU A 177 8.72 -24.68 35.12
C LEU A 177 8.04 -23.88 36.24
N HIS A 178 7.67 -22.64 35.93
CA HIS A 178 6.83 -21.79 36.76
C HIS A 178 5.45 -21.71 36.13
N VAL A 179 4.46 -22.22 36.84
CA VAL A 179 3.09 -22.35 36.36
C VAL A 179 2.19 -21.44 37.17
N LEU A 180 1.51 -20.52 36.48
CA LEU A 180 0.48 -19.66 37.05
C LEU A 180 -0.87 -20.15 36.56
N ASP A 181 -1.82 -20.32 37.46
CA ASP A 181 -3.12 -20.91 37.15
C ASP A 181 -4.22 -20.11 37.85
N ARG A 182 -5.05 -19.41 37.07
CA ARG A 182 -6.03 -18.43 37.56
C ARG A 182 -7.41 -18.70 36.97
N PRO A 183 -8.49 -18.69 37.78
CA PRO A 183 -9.84 -18.75 37.24
C PRO A 183 -10.14 -17.50 36.40
N VAL A 184 -10.83 -17.69 35.26
CA VAL A 184 -11.30 -16.58 34.42
C VAL A 184 -12.65 -16.10 34.94
N ARG A 185 -12.83 -14.78 35.07
CA ARG A 185 -14.14 -14.19 35.37
C ARG A 185 -14.96 -14.11 34.09
N THR A 186 -15.98 -14.97 33.96
CA THR A 186 -16.79 -15.11 32.73
C THR A 186 -18.03 -14.20 32.71
N GLU A 187 -18.27 -13.41 33.76
CA GLU A 187 -19.45 -12.51 33.89
C GLU A 187 -19.63 -11.53 32.72
N HIS A 188 -18.53 -11.20 32.01
CA HIS A 188 -18.52 -10.31 30.85
C HIS A 188 -17.99 -11.00 29.57
N LEU A 189 -17.90 -12.34 29.56
CA LEU A 189 -17.34 -13.12 28.46
C LEU A 189 -18.28 -14.31 28.16
N PRO A 190 -19.42 -14.09 27.48
CA PRO A 190 -20.48 -15.09 27.32
C PRO A 190 -20.03 -16.35 26.56
N ASP A 191 -19.00 -16.24 25.71
CA ASP A 191 -18.49 -17.35 24.90
C ASP A 191 -17.41 -18.19 25.59
N ILE A 192 -16.97 -17.78 26.78
CA ILE A 192 -16.01 -18.55 27.57
C ILE A 192 -16.80 -19.37 28.60
N PRO A 193 -16.73 -20.73 28.54
CA PRO A 193 -17.45 -21.58 29.48
C PRO A 193 -17.14 -21.25 30.94
N ALA A 194 -18.16 -21.26 31.80
CA ALA A 194 -17.98 -21.08 33.23
C ALA A 194 -17.02 -22.14 33.79
N GLY A 195 -16.12 -21.73 34.68
CA GLY A 195 -15.09 -22.61 35.24
C GLY A 195 -13.78 -22.67 34.45
N THR A 196 -13.70 -21.99 33.28
CA THR A 196 -12.46 -21.86 32.50
C THR A 196 -11.30 -21.30 33.33
N ARG A 197 -10.10 -21.87 33.14
CA ARG A 197 -8.86 -21.46 33.81
C ARG A 197 -7.88 -20.89 32.80
N SER A 198 -7.22 -19.78 33.14
CA SER A 198 -6.08 -19.25 32.40
C SER A 198 -4.80 -19.78 33.04
N VAL A 199 -4.01 -20.50 32.24
CA VAL A 199 -2.76 -21.11 32.67
C VAL A 199 -1.61 -20.50 31.89
N SER A 200 -0.54 -20.13 32.60
CA SER A 200 0.72 -19.69 32.01
C SER A 200 1.85 -20.60 32.48
N VAL A 201 2.62 -21.14 31.54
CA VAL A 201 3.79 -22.01 31.81
C VAL A 201 5.05 -21.28 31.34
N PHE A 202 5.96 -21.00 32.27
CA PHE A 202 7.25 -20.38 32.00
C PHE A 202 8.39 -21.35 32.27
N LEU A 203 9.26 -21.57 31.29
CA LEU A 203 10.55 -22.22 31.48
C LEU A 203 11.58 -21.17 31.90
N VAL A 204 12.23 -21.38 33.04
CA VAL A 204 13.24 -20.48 33.60
C VAL A 204 14.55 -21.25 33.77
N ASN A 205 15.65 -20.65 33.30
CA ASN A 205 16.98 -21.19 33.56
C ASN A 205 17.48 -20.76 34.95
N GLU A 206 17.33 -21.63 35.95
CA GLU A 206 17.80 -21.38 37.32
C GLU A 206 19.16 -22.02 37.63
N ARG A 207 19.90 -22.47 36.60
CA ARG A 207 21.28 -22.98 36.76
C ARG A 207 22.18 -21.91 37.40
N GLY A 208 23.27 -22.34 38.03
CA GLY A 208 24.31 -21.40 38.47
C GLY A 208 25.12 -20.89 37.26
N PRO A 209 25.50 -19.61 37.19
CA PRO A 209 26.36 -19.12 36.11
C PRO A 209 27.76 -19.75 36.22
N GLU A 210 28.30 -20.15 35.07
CA GLU A 210 29.65 -20.69 34.95
C GLU A 210 30.65 -19.57 34.63
N LYS A 211 31.80 -19.52 35.31
CA LYS A 211 32.71 -18.35 35.20
C LYS A 211 33.58 -18.38 33.96
N GLU A 212 34.20 -19.53 33.67
CA GLU A 212 35.13 -19.64 32.53
C GLU A 212 34.42 -19.94 31.21
N ARG A 213 33.30 -20.66 31.28
CA ARG A 213 32.59 -21.23 30.13
C ARG A 213 31.09 -21.01 30.25
N ALA A 214 30.68 -19.74 30.19
CA ALA A 214 29.29 -19.32 30.41
C ALA A 214 28.26 -20.17 29.61
N ASP A 215 28.55 -20.45 28.34
CA ASP A 215 27.73 -21.24 27.43
C ASP A 215 27.39 -22.64 27.96
N ALA A 216 28.24 -23.26 28.79
CA ALA A 216 27.96 -24.57 29.38
C ALA A 216 26.76 -24.53 30.37
N ALA A 217 26.45 -23.35 30.92
CA ALA A 217 25.31 -23.16 31.81
C ALA A 217 24.03 -22.70 31.08
N TYR A 218 24.12 -22.41 29.77
CA TYR A 218 22.97 -21.95 28.98
C TYR A 218 22.14 -23.15 28.51
N ALA A 219 20.86 -22.93 28.28
CA ALA A 219 19.99 -23.93 27.65
C ALA A 219 19.69 -23.49 26.21
N PHE A 220 20.26 -24.17 25.22
CA PHE A 220 20.12 -23.83 23.81
C PHE A 220 18.97 -24.58 23.15
N GLN A 221 18.44 -24.02 22.04
CA GLN A 221 17.26 -24.52 21.33
C GLN A 221 16.12 -24.93 22.29
N ALA A 222 15.87 -24.07 23.28
CA ALA A 222 14.91 -24.38 24.34
C ALA A 222 13.49 -24.37 23.76
N GLU A 223 12.69 -25.39 24.05
CA GLU A 223 11.31 -25.53 23.57
C GLU A 223 10.41 -26.05 24.69
N VAL A 224 9.20 -25.49 24.78
CA VAL A 224 8.13 -25.98 25.65
C VAL A 224 6.93 -26.35 24.78
N GLU A 225 6.49 -27.60 24.90
CA GLU A 225 5.28 -28.15 24.30
C GLU A 225 4.33 -28.57 25.43
N VAL A 226 3.06 -28.18 25.34
CA VAL A 226 2.04 -28.47 26.34
C VAL A 226 0.89 -29.21 25.69
N GLY A 227 0.65 -30.43 26.18
CA GLY A 227 -0.49 -31.27 25.85
C GLY A 227 -1.62 -31.15 26.88
N CYS A 228 -2.86 -31.06 26.39
CA CYS A 228 -4.08 -31.12 27.18
C CYS A 228 -5.04 -32.15 26.57
N THR A 229 -5.38 -33.19 27.32
CA THR A 229 -6.27 -34.27 26.86
C THR A 229 -7.68 -33.77 26.54
N GLU A 230 -8.19 -32.87 27.37
CA GLU A 230 -9.50 -32.23 27.28
C GLU A 230 -9.54 -31.14 26.19
N GLY A 231 -8.38 -30.72 25.69
CA GLY A 231 -8.21 -29.65 24.71
C GLY A 231 -8.06 -28.26 25.34
N PHE A 232 -7.62 -27.30 24.51
CA PHE A 232 -7.52 -25.89 24.86
C PHE A 232 -8.73 -25.12 24.37
N PHE A 233 -9.18 -24.13 25.13
CA PHE A 233 -10.24 -23.23 24.69
C PHE A 233 -9.68 -22.07 23.86
N PRO A 234 -10.39 -21.65 22.79
CA PRO A 234 -10.06 -20.43 22.06
C PRO A 234 -10.05 -19.21 22.97
N ARG A 235 -9.10 -18.32 22.73
CA ARG A 235 -9.04 -16.99 23.32
C ARG A 235 -9.76 -16.04 22.36
N ARG A 236 -10.85 -15.42 22.81
CA ARG A 236 -11.46 -14.28 22.10
C ARG A 236 -10.81 -12.98 22.54
N ASP A 237 -10.73 -12.02 21.62
CA ASP A 237 -10.25 -10.68 21.91
C ASP A 237 -11.34 -9.90 22.67
N PRO A 238 -11.13 -9.53 23.95
CA PRO A 238 -12.13 -8.82 24.74
C PRO A 238 -12.44 -7.39 24.21
N ARG A 239 -11.70 -6.88 23.23
CA ARG A 239 -11.99 -5.59 22.58
C ARG A 239 -13.29 -5.56 21.77
N THR A 240 -13.80 -6.72 21.37
CA THR A 240 -15.08 -6.88 20.64
C THR A 240 -16.33 -6.44 21.43
N ALA A 241 -16.18 -6.02 22.69
CA ALA A 241 -17.31 -5.72 23.57
C ALA A 241 -17.59 -4.22 23.82
N ASN A 242 -16.70 -3.29 23.44
CA ASN A 242 -16.67 -1.94 24.04
C ASN A 242 -16.74 -0.72 23.10
N SER A 243 -16.99 -0.88 21.79
CA SER A 243 -17.11 0.24 20.84
C SER A 243 -18.40 0.17 20.03
N GLU A 244 -19.36 1.07 20.26
CA GLU A 244 -20.60 1.12 19.46
C GLU A 244 -20.37 1.60 18.02
N SER A 245 -19.33 2.40 17.76
CA SER A 245 -19.08 3.02 16.45
C SER A 245 -18.51 2.06 15.39
N ASP A 246 -17.91 0.93 15.82
CA ASP A 246 -17.24 -0.05 14.94
C ASP A 246 -17.95 -1.42 14.90
N ARG A 247 -19.15 -1.51 15.47
CA ARG A 247 -19.85 -2.78 15.72
C ARG A 247 -20.03 -3.63 14.46
N TRP A 248 -20.38 -3.04 13.32
CA TRP A 248 -20.57 -3.78 12.06
C TRP A 248 -19.27 -4.44 11.56
N ASP A 249 -18.14 -3.72 11.59
CA ASP A 249 -16.85 -4.26 11.14
C ASP A 249 -16.35 -5.36 12.09
N GLU A 250 -16.66 -5.24 13.40
CA GLU A 250 -16.34 -6.27 14.40
C GLU A 250 -17.21 -7.53 14.22
N ASP A 251 -18.52 -7.38 13.99
CA ASP A 251 -19.45 -8.47 13.72
C ASP A 251 -19.06 -9.21 12.42
N LEU A 252 -18.65 -8.46 11.38
CA LEU A 252 -18.13 -9.01 10.13
C LEU A 252 -16.84 -9.81 10.34
N ALA A 253 -15.89 -9.25 11.10
CA ALA A 253 -14.63 -9.92 11.39
C ALA A 253 -14.85 -11.19 12.24
N ASP A 254 -15.77 -11.17 13.21
CA ASP A 254 -16.11 -12.35 14.01
C ASP A 254 -16.71 -13.45 13.13
N LEU A 255 -17.61 -13.11 12.20
CA LEU A 255 -18.16 -14.06 11.24
C LEU A 255 -17.07 -14.65 10.32
N HIS A 256 -16.20 -13.81 9.76
CA HIS A 256 -15.18 -14.21 8.78
C HIS A 256 -14.04 -15.04 9.38
N TYR A 257 -13.67 -14.77 10.64
CA TYR A 257 -12.54 -15.43 11.32
C TYR A 257 -12.98 -16.43 12.41
N ARG A 258 -14.26 -16.81 12.43
CA ARG A 258 -14.80 -17.81 13.38
C ARG A 258 -14.04 -19.15 13.34
N ASP A 259 -13.49 -19.50 12.19
CA ASP A 259 -12.77 -20.76 11.94
C ASP A 259 -11.23 -20.58 12.11
N THR A 260 -10.77 -19.46 12.68
CA THR A 260 -9.33 -19.17 12.91
C THR A 260 -9.08 -18.69 14.36
N PRO A 261 -9.28 -19.57 15.36
CA PRO A 261 -9.12 -19.22 16.78
C PRO A 261 -7.65 -19.01 17.21
N GLU A 262 -7.43 -18.17 18.24
CA GLU A 262 -6.14 -18.07 18.96
C GLU A 262 -6.16 -18.99 20.17
N TYR A 263 -5.30 -20.02 20.25
CA TYR A 263 -5.28 -20.94 21.41
C TYR A 263 -4.24 -20.56 22.48
N ALA A 264 -3.13 -19.96 22.08
CA ALA A 264 -2.05 -19.58 22.99
C ALA A 264 -1.38 -18.27 22.58
N THR A 265 -0.80 -17.58 23.57
CA THR A 265 0.07 -16.41 23.38
C THR A 265 1.42 -16.72 24.00
N GLY A 266 2.51 -16.41 23.31
CA GLY A 266 3.86 -16.58 23.83
C GLY A 266 4.33 -15.43 24.71
N HIS A 267 5.43 -15.63 25.44
CA HIS A 267 6.09 -14.63 26.28
C HIS A 267 7.59 -14.72 26.09
N GLY A 268 8.19 -13.68 25.50
CA GLY A 268 9.60 -13.69 25.08
C GLY A 268 9.91 -14.67 23.93
N VAL A 269 8.89 -15.37 23.44
CA VAL A 269 8.88 -16.34 22.34
C VAL A 269 7.49 -16.31 21.69
N SER A 270 7.33 -16.83 20.47
CA SER A 270 6.02 -16.96 19.85
C SER A 270 5.30 -18.24 20.28
N ALA A 271 4.00 -18.31 20.05
CA ALA A 271 3.18 -19.50 20.26
C ALA A 271 2.75 -20.12 18.92
N ASP A 272 2.69 -21.44 18.90
CA ASP A 272 2.21 -22.26 17.79
C ASP A 272 1.37 -23.44 18.33
N TRP A 273 0.54 -24.07 17.49
CA TRP A 273 -0.36 -25.15 17.90
C TRP A 273 -0.77 -26.06 16.76
N ASP A 274 -1.19 -27.29 17.10
CA ASP A 274 -1.83 -28.18 16.14
C ASP A 274 -3.29 -28.38 16.49
N GLU A 275 -4.13 -28.30 15.45
CA GLU A 275 -5.56 -28.56 15.53
C GLU A 275 -5.87 -29.85 14.78
N VAL A 276 -6.56 -30.76 15.45
CA VAL A 276 -7.00 -32.05 14.89
C VAL A 276 -8.47 -32.22 15.26
N ASP A 277 -9.32 -32.46 14.27
CA ASP A 277 -10.78 -32.59 14.44
C ASP A 277 -11.41 -31.38 15.19
N ASN A 278 -11.05 -30.16 14.77
CA ASN A 278 -11.48 -28.88 15.38
C ASN A 278 -11.17 -28.72 16.87
N THR A 279 -10.19 -29.47 17.38
CA THR A 279 -9.76 -29.42 18.77
C THR A 279 -8.24 -29.22 18.84
N CYS A 280 -7.82 -28.12 19.46
CA CYS A 280 -6.41 -27.92 19.79
C CYS A 280 -6.07 -28.71 21.05
N ARG A 281 -5.17 -29.69 20.94
CA ARG A 281 -4.67 -30.48 22.09
C ARG A 281 -3.22 -30.22 22.44
N VAL A 282 -2.48 -29.55 21.56
CA VAL A 282 -1.05 -29.27 21.73
C VAL A 282 -0.76 -27.82 21.36
N VAL A 283 -0.11 -27.09 22.28
CA VAL A 283 0.46 -25.76 22.05
C VAL A 283 1.96 -25.80 22.33
N ARG A 284 2.76 -25.02 21.59
CA ARG A 284 4.23 -25.03 21.69
C ARG A 284 4.83 -23.64 21.51
N THR A 285 6.04 -23.46 22.01
CA THR A 285 6.85 -22.25 21.77
C THR A 285 7.54 -22.32 20.42
N SER A 286 7.67 -21.18 19.72
CA SER A 286 8.44 -21.07 18.47
C SER A 286 9.31 -19.82 18.45
N TRP A 287 10.63 -20.01 18.24
CA TRP A 287 11.61 -18.92 18.16
C TRP A 287 11.61 -18.22 16.79
N ILE A 288 11.30 -18.96 15.73
CA ILE A 288 11.06 -18.43 14.39
C ILE A 288 9.66 -18.87 13.99
N PRO A 289 8.61 -18.17 14.46
CA PRO A 289 7.25 -18.49 14.09
C PRO A 289 7.05 -18.32 12.59
N ALA A 290 6.21 -19.18 12.03
CA ALA A 290 5.83 -19.19 10.63
C ALA A 290 4.32 -19.03 10.49
N ALA A 291 3.89 -18.34 9.43
CA ALA A 291 2.48 -18.24 9.07
C ALA A 291 2.33 -18.22 7.54
N TYR A 292 1.33 -18.96 7.04
CA TYR A 292 0.99 -18.95 5.63
C TYR A 292 -0.20 -18.05 5.37
N VAL A 293 -0.07 -17.20 4.36
CA VAL A 293 -1.18 -16.43 3.81
C VAL A 293 -1.52 -17.01 2.45
N ALA A 294 -2.71 -17.60 2.37
CA ALA A 294 -3.24 -18.17 1.13
C ALA A 294 -3.47 -17.10 0.07
N LYS A 295 -3.38 -17.51 -1.20
CA LYS A 295 -3.65 -16.64 -2.35
C LYS A 295 -5.15 -16.63 -2.64
N THR A 296 -5.66 -15.48 -3.02
CA THR A 296 -7.03 -15.32 -3.53
C THR A 296 -6.97 -15.14 -5.04
N ASP A 297 -7.67 -16.02 -5.76
CA ASP A 297 -7.80 -16.00 -7.21
C ASP A 297 -9.16 -15.46 -7.65
N THR A 298 -9.22 -15.01 -8.89
CA THR A 298 -10.47 -14.58 -9.54
C THR A 298 -11.18 -15.78 -10.12
N VAL A 299 -12.50 -15.84 -9.94
CA VAL A 299 -13.34 -16.91 -10.47
C VAL A 299 -14.06 -16.43 -11.72
N ASN A 300 -14.05 -17.27 -12.77
CA ASN A 300 -14.82 -17.03 -13.99
C ASN A 300 -16.00 -18.03 -14.04
N PRO A 301 -17.26 -17.54 -14.04
CA PRO A 301 -18.44 -18.39 -14.16
C PRO A 301 -18.48 -19.10 -15.51
N ALA A 302 -19.16 -20.24 -15.55
CA ALA A 302 -19.32 -20.99 -16.79
C ALA A 302 -20.30 -20.24 -17.72
N ASN A 303 -20.23 -20.49 -19.03
CA ASN A 303 -21.20 -19.97 -20.01
C ASN A 303 -21.32 -18.43 -20.11
N VAL A 304 -20.39 -17.66 -19.55
CA VAL A 304 -20.30 -16.21 -19.74
C VAL A 304 -19.25 -15.90 -20.81
N VAL A 305 -19.60 -15.06 -21.78
CA VAL A 305 -18.64 -14.58 -22.77
C VAL A 305 -17.71 -13.56 -22.12
N LEU A 306 -16.44 -13.91 -21.97
CA LEU A 306 -15.40 -13.06 -21.38
C LEU A 306 -14.39 -12.54 -22.42
N SER A 307 -14.40 -13.09 -23.62
CA SER A 307 -13.58 -12.65 -24.75
C SER A 307 -13.91 -11.20 -25.11
N MET A 308 -12.92 -10.32 -25.04
CA MET A 308 -13.11 -8.91 -25.39
C MET A 308 -13.43 -8.76 -26.88
N ASP A 309 -12.91 -9.63 -27.74
CA ASP A 309 -13.21 -9.60 -29.18
C ASP A 309 -14.64 -10.00 -29.50
N ASP A 310 -15.15 -11.04 -28.81
CA ASP A 310 -16.53 -11.49 -29.00
C ASP A 310 -17.52 -10.43 -28.49
N LEU A 311 -17.22 -9.82 -27.32
CA LEU A 311 -18.00 -8.70 -26.79
C LEU A 311 -17.90 -7.44 -27.69
N GLY A 312 -16.75 -7.24 -28.32
CA GLY A 312 -16.50 -6.16 -29.28
C GLY A 312 -17.22 -6.32 -30.63
N SER A 313 -17.71 -7.53 -30.92
CA SER A 313 -18.32 -7.93 -32.20
C SER A 313 -19.78 -8.39 -32.07
N LEU A 314 -20.42 -8.18 -30.91
CA LEU A 314 -21.83 -8.47 -30.68
C LEU A 314 -22.71 -7.89 -31.81
N ALA A 315 -23.75 -8.62 -32.23
CA ALA A 315 -24.60 -8.23 -33.35
C ALA A 315 -25.62 -7.15 -32.96
N ASP A 316 -26.34 -7.36 -31.86
CA ASP A 316 -27.38 -6.48 -31.33
C ASP A 316 -27.51 -6.63 -29.80
N GLY A 317 -28.57 -6.03 -29.24
CA GLY A 317 -28.86 -6.06 -27.81
C GLY A 317 -29.26 -7.44 -27.28
N ASP A 318 -29.94 -8.24 -28.09
CA ASP A 318 -30.32 -9.61 -27.72
C ASP A 318 -29.08 -10.50 -27.60
N ALA A 319 -28.13 -10.36 -28.53
CA ALA A 319 -26.83 -11.02 -28.45
C ALA A 319 -26.04 -10.61 -27.20
N ALA A 320 -26.09 -9.32 -26.82
CA ALA A 320 -25.43 -8.84 -25.60
C ALA A 320 -26.05 -9.46 -24.34
N LYS A 321 -27.39 -9.60 -24.32
CA LYS A 321 -28.09 -10.26 -23.22
C LYS A 321 -27.73 -11.74 -23.15
N GLU A 322 -27.81 -12.48 -24.25
CA GLU A 322 -27.46 -13.91 -24.31
C GLU A 322 -26.01 -14.16 -23.83
N ALA A 323 -25.07 -13.31 -24.24
CA ALA A 323 -23.66 -13.42 -23.88
C ALA A 323 -23.37 -13.21 -22.37
N LEU A 324 -24.21 -12.43 -21.67
CA LEU A 324 -23.92 -11.92 -20.32
C LEU A 324 -24.90 -12.40 -19.24
N GLU A 325 -26.14 -12.77 -19.58
CA GLU A 325 -27.20 -13.10 -18.61
C GLU A 325 -26.82 -14.24 -17.65
N ALA A 326 -25.97 -15.17 -18.11
CA ALA A 326 -25.42 -16.25 -17.29
C ALA A 326 -24.74 -15.73 -16.01
N ILE A 327 -24.05 -14.58 -16.05
CA ILE A 327 -23.38 -14.00 -14.87
C ILE A 327 -24.35 -13.70 -13.73
N VAL A 328 -25.56 -13.23 -14.07
CA VAL A 328 -26.61 -12.88 -13.10
C VAL A 328 -27.25 -14.16 -12.57
N SER A 329 -27.55 -15.11 -13.46
CA SER A 329 -28.20 -16.36 -13.08
C SER A 329 -27.33 -17.22 -12.16
N GLU A 330 -26.03 -17.37 -12.48
CA GLU A 330 -25.08 -18.11 -11.66
C GLU A 330 -24.82 -17.40 -10.32
N TYR A 331 -24.72 -16.07 -10.32
CA TYR A 331 -24.53 -15.32 -9.09
C TYR A 331 -25.73 -15.44 -8.16
N ARG A 332 -26.97 -15.38 -8.69
CA ARG A 332 -28.19 -15.59 -7.90
C ARG A 332 -28.29 -17.01 -7.33
N ALA A 333 -27.92 -18.01 -8.12
CA ALA A 333 -27.89 -19.40 -7.65
C ALA A 333 -26.87 -19.57 -6.50
N TRP A 334 -25.71 -18.93 -6.60
CA TRP A 334 -24.72 -18.91 -5.52
C TRP A 334 -25.27 -18.20 -4.26
N ILE A 335 -25.92 -17.03 -4.40
CA ILE A 335 -26.52 -16.29 -3.28
C ILE A 335 -27.52 -17.17 -2.51
N GLU A 336 -28.44 -17.84 -3.20
CA GLU A 336 -29.42 -18.72 -2.55
C GLU A 336 -28.75 -19.93 -1.88
N SER A 337 -27.76 -20.55 -2.51
CA SER A 337 -26.96 -21.62 -1.88
C SER A 337 -26.27 -21.15 -0.59
N ARG A 338 -25.74 -19.93 -0.56
CA ARG A 338 -25.12 -19.37 0.65
C ARG A 338 -26.16 -19.03 1.72
N ARG A 339 -27.38 -18.63 1.34
CA ARG A 339 -28.49 -18.35 2.27
C ARG A 339 -28.91 -19.60 3.03
N ASP A 340 -28.95 -20.76 2.37
CA ASP A 340 -29.23 -22.04 3.01
C ASP A 340 -28.14 -22.42 4.04
N ASN A 341 -26.86 -22.19 3.71
CA ASN A 341 -25.75 -22.44 4.62
C ASN A 341 -25.75 -21.48 5.82
N ALA A 342 -26.13 -20.21 5.61
CA ALA A 342 -26.20 -19.22 6.68
C ALA A 342 -27.20 -19.61 7.78
N ALA A 343 -28.24 -20.38 7.46
CA ALA A 343 -29.22 -20.88 8.44
C ALA A 343 -28.60 -21.82 9.50
N GLN A 344 -27.40 -22.37 9.25
CA GLN A 344 -26.68 -23.24 10.18
C GLN A 344 -25.79 -22.46 11.16
N LEU A 345 -25.61 -21.15 10.95
CA LEU A 345 -24.77 -20.29 11.81
C LEU A 345 -25.49 -19.94 13.13
N SER A 346 -24.74 -19.37 14.09
CA SER A 346 -25.31 -18.79 15.30
C SER A 346 -26.26 -17.62 14.98
N LYS A 347 -27.20 -17.27 15.87
CA LYS A 347 -28.18 -16.18 15.61
C LYS A 347 -27.52 -14.83 15.31
N ASP A 348 -26.43 -14.52 16.00
CA ASP A 348 -25.70 -13.27 15.80
C ASP A 348 -25.00 -13.28 14.43
N HIS A 349 -24.35 -14.39 14.08
CA HIS A 349 -23.73 -14.59 12.77
C HIS A 349 -24.74 -14.63 11.61
N GLN A 350 -25.96 -15.14 11.84
CA GLN A 350 -27.04 -15.14 10.83
C GLN A 350 -27.41 -13.72 10.42
N THR A 351 -27.49 -12.79 11.37
CA THR A 351 -27.85 -11.40 11.09
C THR A 351 -26.82 -10.75 10.16
N THR A 352 -25.53 -10.88 10.47
CA THR A 352 -24.43 -10.38 9.64
C THR A 352 -24.40 -11.06 8.28
N ALA A 353 -24.54 -12.39 8.23
CA ALA A 353 -24.56 -13.15 6.98
C ALA A 353 -25.73 -12.74 6.06
N HIS A 354 -26.91 -12.48 6.61
CA HIS A 354 -28.05 -12.02 5.82
C HIS A 354 -27.82 -10.63 5.22
N ALA A 355 -27.29 -9.68 5.99
CA ALA A 355 -26.96 -8.35 5.49
C ALA A 355 -25.91 -8.40 4.36
N LEU A 356 -24.91 -9.28 4.45
CA LEU A 356 -23.95 -9.51 3.35
C LEU A 356 -24.62 -10.03 2.07
N LEU A 357 -25.52 -11.00 2.20
CA LEU A 357 -26.25 -11.59 1.07
C LEU A 357 -27.26 -10.60 0.46
N GLU A 358 -27.81 -9.67 1.23
CA GLU A 358 -28.60 -8.55 0.71
C GLU A 358 -27.75 -7.61 -0.15
N GLY A 359 -26.52 -7.31 0.28
CA GLY A 359 -25.54 -6.58 -0.53
C GLY A 359 -25.22 -7.28 -1.85
N ALA A 360 -24.99 -8.60 -1.81
CA ALA A 360 -24.80 -9.41 -3.01
C ALA A 360 -26.03 -9.38 -3.95
N THR A 361 -27.23 -9.43 -3.37
CA THR A 361 -28.51 -9.35 -4.12
C THR A 361 -28.68 -7.98 -4.77
N LEU A 362 -28.30 -6.89 -4.10
CA LEU A 362 -28.29 -5.55 -4.67
C LEU A 362 -27.30 -5.45 -5.84
N ALA A 363 -26.08 -5.96 -5.68
CA ALA A 363 -25.08 -5.99 -6.75
C ALA A 363 -25.58 -6.78 -7.97
N SER A 364 -26.16 -7.97 -7.76
CA SER A 364 -26.77 -8.78 -8.83
C SER A 364 -27.84 -8.00 -9.61
N ARG A 365 -28.75 -7.31 -8.92
CA ARG A 365 -29.77 -6.46 -9.57
C ARG A 365 -29.17 -5.32 -10.38
N ARG A 366 -28.12 -4.67 -9.89
CA ARG A 366 -27.45 -3.58 -10.62
C ARG A 366 -26.72 -4.08 -11.87
N ILE A 367 -26.09 -5.27 -11.80
CA ILE A 367 -25.48 -5.92 -12.98
C ILE A 367 -26.55 -6.24 -14.03
N GLU A 368 -27.68 -6.81 -13.62
CA GLU A 368 -28.81 -7.10 -14.52
C GLU A 368 -29.34 -5.83 -15.20
N ARG A 369 -29.48 -4.72 -14.46
CA ARG A 369 -29.85 -3.41 -15.05
C ARG A 369 -28.83 -2.93 -16.08
N GLY A 370 -27.54 -3.13 -15.84
CA GLY A 370 -26.49 -2.82 -16.80
C GLY A 370 -26.60 -3.63 -18.09
N ILE A 371 -26.92 -4.92 -17.99
CA ILE A 371 -27.15 -5.79 -19.16
C ILE A 371 -28.42 -5.37 -19.91
N ALA A 372 -29.50 -5.03 -19.20
CA ALA A 372 -30.72 -4.54 -19.82
C ALA A 372 -30.49 -3.24 -20.62
N LEU A 373 -29.67 -2.31 -20.11
CA LEU A 373 -29.31 -1.09 -20.84
C LEU A 373 -28.55 -1.37 -22.15
N LEU A 374 -27.70 -2.40 -22.18
CA LEU A 374 -27.03 -2.82 -23.41
C LEU A 374 -28.02 -3.38 -24.43
N ALA A 375 -29.13 -3.97 -23.99
CA ALA A 375 -30.17 -4.47 -24.86
C ALA A 375 -31.09 -3.37 -25.41
N GLU A 376 -31.36 -2.35 -24.58
CA GLU A 376 -32.38 -1.31 -24.86
C GLU A 376 -31.83 -0.06 -25.54
N ASP A 377 -30.55 0.30 -25.32
CA ASP A 377 -29.94 1.54 -25.83
C ASP A 377 -28.78 1.25 -26.80
N ALA A 378 -28.99 1.58 -28.08
CA ALA A 378 -28.02 1.35 -29.14
C ALA A 378 -26.71 2.13 -28.97
N ASP A 379 -26.74 3.33 -28.38
CA ASP A 379 -25.51 4.10 -28.13
C ASP A 379 -24.70 3.49 -26.99
N VAL A 380 -25.38 2.92 -25.98
CA VAL A 380 -24.72 2.20 -24.87
C VAL A 380 -24.06 0.93 -25.38
N LEU A 381 -24.73 0.18 -26.25
CA LEU A 381 -24.18 -1.02 -26.88
C LEU A 381 -22.99 -0.71 -27.80
N ASP A 382 -23.08 0.36 -28.59
CA ASP A 382 -22.00 0.82 -29.46
C ASP A 382 -20.75 1.19 -28.65
N ALA A 383 -20.93 2.01 -27.61
CA ALA A 383 -19.85 2.34 -26.68
C ALA A 383 -19.25 1.09 -26.03
N PHE A 384 -20.07 0.11 -25.65
CA PHE A 384 -19.60 -1.15 -25.08
C PHE A 384 -18.73 -1.95 -26.05
N ARG A 385 -19.16 -2.10 -27.31
CA ARG A 385 -18.37 -2.81 -28.34
C ARG A 385 -17.01 -2.16 -28.56
N VAL A 386 -17.00 -0.83 -28.74
CA VAL A 386 -15.78 -0.07 -29.02
C VAL A 386 -14.85 -0.07 -27.80
N ALA A 387 -15.39 0.05 -26.59
CA ALA A 387 -14.61 -0.04 -25.37
C ALA A 387 -13.92 -1.40 -25.23
N ASN A 388 -14.63 -2.49 -25.53
CA ASN A 388 -14.06 -3.84 -25.52
C ASN A 388 -12.92 -3.98 -26.54
N ARG A 389 -13.10 -3.54 -27.78
CA ARG A 389 -12.04 -3.56 -28.81
C ARG A 389 -10.83 -2.72 -28.40
N ALA A 390 -11.05 -1.51 -27.91
CA ALA A 390 -9.97 -0.61 -27.52
C ALA A 390 -9.17 -1.15 -26.33
N VAL A 391 -9.83 -1.75 -25.33
CA VAL A 391 -9.13 -2.39 -24.21
C VAL A 391 -8.38 -3.64 -24.66
N ALA A 392 -8.98 -4.46 -25.54
CA ALA A 392 -8.31 -5.64 -26.10
C ALA A 392 -7.02 -5.26 -26.83
N GLU A 393 -7.08 -4.26 -27.70
CA GLU A 393 -5.94 -3.80 -28.47
C GLU A 393 -4.83 -3.21 -27.58
N ALA A 394 -5.21 -2.40 -26.59
CA ALA A 394 -4.27 -1.88 -25.61
C ALA A 394 -3.59 -2.98 -24.78
N LEU A 395 -4.26 -4.11 -24.54
CA LEU A 395 -3.69 -5.26 -23.84
C LEU A 395 -2.71 -6.05 -24.70
N ARG A 396 -3.03 -6.32 -25.97
CA ARG A 396 -2.14 -7.01 -26.93
C ARG A 396 -0.81 -6.30 -27.08
N HIS A 397 -0.86 -4.97 -27.14
CA HIS A 397 0.34 -4.15 -27.27
C HIS A 397 1.19 -4.06 -26.00
N ARG A 398 0.58 -4.30 -24.83
CA ARG A 398 1.24 -4.16 -23.53
C ARG A 398 1.80 -5.49 -23.00
N LEU A 399 1.11 -6.59 -23.27
CA LEU A 399 1.44 -7.91 -22.76
C LEU A 399 1.91 -8.78 -23.93
N ASP A 400 3.16 -9.22 -23.86
CA ASP A 400 3.68 -10.25 -24.76
C ASP A 400 2.85 -11.54 -24.58
N ASP A 401 2.59 -12.27 -25.67
CA ASP A 401 1.89 -13.57 -25.70
C ASP A 401 0.38 -13.56 -25.32
N VAL A 402 -0.33 -12.43 -25.44
CA VAL A 402 -1.79 -12.37 -25.29
C VAL A 402 -2.48 -12.15 -26.63
N ASP A 403 -2.74 -13.22 -27.37
CA ASP A 403 -3.44 -13.14 -28.67
C ASP A 403 -4.97 -12.91 -28.50
N ALA A 404 -5.57 -13.46 -27.44
CA ALA A 404 -7.01 -13.39 -27.16
C ALA A 404 -7.28 -12.79 -25.76
N PRO A 405 -7.37 -11.45 -25.64
CA PRO A 405 -7.65 -10.78 -24.38
C PRO A 405 -9.02 -11.14 -23.81
N GLN A 406 -9.07 -11.48 -22.52
CA GLN A 406 -10.31 -11.80 -21.81
C GLN A 406 -10.48 -10.97 -20.55
N TRP A 407 -11.72 -10.60 -20.24
CA TRP A 407 -12.06 -10.08 -18.93
C TRP A 407 -12.00 -11.17 -17.87
N ARG A 408 -11.61 -10.78 -16.67
CA ARG A 408 -11.99 -11.53 -15.46
C ARG A 408 -13.43 -11.17 -15.12
N ALA A 409 -14.24 -12.13 -14.69
CA ALA A 409 -15.68 -11.93 -14.53
C ALA A 409 -16.04 -10.75 -13.61
N PHE A 410 -15.27 -10.55 -12.54
CA PHE A 410 -15.48 -9.42 -11.63
C PHE A 410 -15.24 -8.05 -12.31
N GLN A 411 -14.31 -7.96 -13.27
CA GLN A 411 -14.02 -6.72 -14.00
C GLN A 411 -15.22 -6.33 -14.87
N LEU A 412 -15.75 -7.32 -15.62
CA LEU A 412 -16.91 -7.14 -16.46
C LEU A 412 -18.16 -6.83 -15.63
N ALA A 413 -18.39 -7.56 -14.55
CA ALA A 413 -19.48 -7.30 -13.60
C ALA A 413 -19.40 -5.88 -13.01
N PHE A 414 -18.20 -5.41 -12.66
CA PHE A 414 -18.00 -4.06 -12.16
C PHE A 414 -18.33 -2.98 -13.19
N ILE A 415 -17.97 -3.18 -14.46
CA ILE A 415 -18.36 -2.29 -15.55
C ILE A 415 -19.89 -2.24 -15.67
N LEU A 416 -20.54 -3.40 -15.79
CA LEU A 416 -21.99 -3.54 -15.95
C LEU A 416 -22.76 -2.89 -14.79
N LEU A 417 -22.35 -3.14 -13.55
CA LEU A 417 -22.95 -2.57 -12.34
C LEU A 417 -22.89 -1.04 -12.30
N ASN A 418 -21.90 -0.43 -12.92
CA ASN A 418 -21.74 1.03 -12.96
C ASN A 418 -22.42 1.69 -14.16
N LEU A 419 -22.87 0.93 -15.17
CA LEU A 419 -23.48 1.49 -16.38
C LEU A 419 -24.72 2.35 -16.10
N PRO A 420 -25.72 1.95 -15.28
CA PRO A 420 -26.91 2.77 -15.06
C PRO A 420 -26.56 4.18 -14.57
N GLY A 421 -25.72 4.26 -13.53
CA GLY A 421 -25.24 5.52 -13.00
C GLY A 421 -24.29 6.27 -13.93
N LEU A 422 -23.58 5.61 -14.85
CA LEU A 422 -22.73 6.31 -15.81
C LEU A 422 -23.55 6.93 -16.95
N VAL A 423 -24.53 6.18 -17.44
CA VAL A 423 -25.38 6.48 -18.58
C VAL A 423 -26.35 7.60 -18.22
N ASP A 424 -27.18 7.41 -17.18
CA ASP A 424 -28.16 8.41 -16.77
C ASP A 424 -27.66 9.21 -15.55
N SER A 425 -27.65 10.53 -15.71
CA SER A 425 -27.25 11.47 -14.66
C SER A 425 -28.29 11.61 -13.54
N GLU A 426 -29.52 11.16 -13.76
CA GLU A 426 -30.63 11.23 -12.81
C GLU A 426 -30.85 9.88 -12.08
N ASP A 427 -30.11 8.84 -12.48
CA ASP A 427 -30.16 7.54 -11.82
C ASP A 427 -29.64 7.63 -10.38
N ALA A 428 -30.35 6.98 -9.45
CA ALA A 428 -29.96 6.93 -8.05
C ALA A 428 -28.55 6.32 -7.85
N ASP A 429 -28.14 5.39 -8.72
CA ASP A 429 -26.82 4.77 -8.69
C ASP A 429 -25.69 5.78 -8.99
N ARG A 430 -25.98 6.94 -9.59
CA ARG A 430 -25.00 8.03 -9.79
C ARG A 430 -24.43 8.54 -8.47
N GLY A 431 -25.26 8.56 -7.41
CA GLY A 431 -24.90 9.02 -6.08
C GLY A 431 -24.08 8.01 -5.26
N ILE A 432 -24.12 6.73 -5.63
CA ILE A 432 -23.40 5.65 -4.95
C ILE A 432 -21.92 5.71 -5.30
N VAL A 433 -21.04 5.56 -4.32
CA VAL A 433 -19.60 5.33 -4.55
C VAL A 433 -19.33 3.83 -4.54
N ASP A 434 -18.92 3.29 -5.68
CA ASP A 434 -18.57 1.88 -5.79
C ASP A 434 -17.08 1.67 -5.50
N LEU A 435 -16.77 0.94 -4.44
CA LEU A 435 -15.42 0.63 -3.99
C LEU A 435 -15.00 -0.76 -4.48
N LEU A 436 -14.12 -0.78 -5.48
CA LEU A 436 -13.49 -2.00 -5.98
C LEU A 436 -12.43 -2.51 -4.98
N PHE A 437 -12.79 -3.56 -4.25
CA PHE A 437 -11.97 -4.19 -3.23
C PHE A 437 -11.45 -5.55 -3.75
N PHE A 438 -10.18 -5.60 -4.09
CA PHE A 438 -9.52 -6.83 -4.53
C PHE A 438 -8.04 -6.80 -4.14
N PRO A 439 -7.41 -7.96 -3.84
CA PRO A 439 -5.97 -8.04 -3.60
C PRO A 439 -5.12 -7.36 -4.68
N THR A 440 -3.91 -6.96 -4.30
CA THR A 440 -2.97 -6.32 -5.24
C THR A 440 -2.61 -7.29 -6.37
N GLY A 441 -2.49 -6.81 -7.61
CA GLY A 441 -2.26 -7.67 -8.79
C GLY A 441 -3.53 -8.36 -9.33
N GLY A 442 -4.69 -8.18 -8.69
CA GLY A 442 -5.96 -8.78 -9.11
C GLY A 442 -6.60 -8.25 -10.39
N GLY A 443 -5.97 -7.30 -11.11
CA GLY A 443 -6.53 -6.73 -12.34
C GLY A 443 -7.57 -5.63 -12.12
N LYS A 444 -7.50 -4.91 -10.99
CA LYS A 444 -8.42 -3.78 -10.69
C LYS A 444 -8.37 -2.67 -11.74
N THR A 445 -7.17 -2.45 -12.30
CA THR A 445 -6.92 -1.39 -13.27
C THR A 445 -7.73 -1.56 -14.54
N GLU A 446 -7.78 -2.77 -15.10
CA GLU A 446 -8.51 -3.05 -16.32
C GLU A 446 -10.02 -2.77 -16.16
N ALA A 447 -10.61 -3.04 -14.99
CA ALA A 447 -12.02 -2.77 -14.72
C ALA A 447 -12.37 -1.27 -14.81
N TYR A 448 -11.62 -0.41 -14.13
CA TYR A 448 -11.91 1.03 -14.17
C TYR A 448 -11.46 1.70 -15.48
N LEU A 449 -10.47 1.13 -16.19
CA LEU A 449 -10.09 1.60 -17.53
C LEU A 449 -11.16 1.26 -18.57
N GLY A 450 -11.79 0.09 -18.49
CA GLY A 450 -12.97 -0.24 -19.30
C GLY A 450 -14.12 0.73 -19.04
N LEU A 451 -14.39 1.06 -17.77
CA LEU A 451 -15.39 2.06 -17.41
C LEU A 451 -15.04 3.47 -17.91
N ALA A 452 -13.76 3.84 -17.90
CA ALA A 452 -13.28 5.11 -18.45
C ALA A 452 -13.48 5.19 -19.98
N ALA A 453 -13.21 4.09 -20.70
CA ALA A 453 -13.50 3.99 -22.14
C ALA A 453 -14.99 4.19 -22.42
N MET A 454 -15.85 3.50 -21.66
CA MET A 454 -17.31 3.68 -21.74
C MET A 454 -17.72 5.13 -21.55
N ALA A 455 -17.20 5.81 -20.52
CA ALA A 455 -17.53 7.20 -20.21
C ALA A 455 -17.19 8.15 -21.37
N MET A 456 -15.97 8.00 -21.93
CA MET A 456 -15.49 8.85 -23.02
C MET A 456 -16.28 8.63 -24.32
N LEU A 457 -16.58 7.38 -24.67
CA LEU A 457 -17.34 7.04 -25.87
C LEU A 457 -18.80 7.50 -25.76
N LEU A 458 -19.47 7.16 -24.66
CA LEU A 458 -20.85 7.59 -24.38
C LEU A 458 -21.01 9.10 -24.42
N ARG A 459 -20.02 9.84 -23.89
CA ARG A 459 -20.03 11.30 -23.93
C ARG A 459 -20.05 11.84 -25.36
N ARG A 460 -19.29 11.23 -26.29
CA ARG A 460 -19.32 11.62 -27.72
C ARG A 460 -20.65 11.30 -28.36
N LEU A 461 -21.14 10.07 -28.15
CA LEU A 461 -22.40 9.60 -28.73
C LEU A 461 -23.61 10.43 -28.29
N ARG A 462 -23.69 10.76 -26.99
CA ARG A 462 -24.80 11.52 -26.41
C ARG A 462 -24.72 13.03 -26.64
N ASN A 463 -23.62 13.52 -27.19
CA ASN A 463 -23.42 14.95 -27.47
C ASN A 463 -22.98 15.21 -28.92
N PRO A 464 -23.79 14.83 -29.92
CA PRO A 464 -23.40 14.87 -31.34
C PRO A 464 -23.39 16.29 -31.95
N GLY A 465 -23.92 17.31 -31.26
CA GLY A 465 -24.00 18.65 -31.83
C GLY A 465 -22.63 19.33 -32.03
N ASP A 466 -22.60 20.31 -32.93
CA ASP A 466 -21.39 20.95 -33.47
C ASP A 466 -20.35 19.92 -34.00
N GLY A 467 -20.81 18.86 -34.67
CA GLY A 467 -19.93 17.79 -35.18
C GLY A 467 -19.27 16.98 -34.06
N ALA A 468 -20.04 16.64 -33.02
CA ALA A 468 -19.60 15.98 -31.79
C ALA A 468 -18.53 16.73 -30.96
N LEU A 469 -18.27 18.00 -31.27
CA LEU A 469 -17.41 18.88 -30.48
C LEU A 469 -17.97 19.11 -29.07
N GLN A 470 -19.29 19.07 -28.91
CA GLN A 470 -19.94 19.24 -27.61
C GLN A 470 -19.72 18.06 -26.65
N GLY A 471 -19.29 16.91 -27.18
CA GLY A 471 -18.80 15.78 -26.41
C GLY A 471 -17.33 15.90 -25.98
N ALA A 472 -16.62 16.96 -26.37
CA ALA A 472 -15.24 17.20 -25.98
C ALA A 472 -15.09 17.64 -24.51
N GLY A 473 -13.83 17.85 -24.10
CA GLY A 473 -13.46 18.21 -22.74
C GLY A 473 -13.17 17.00 -21.86
N VAL A 474 -12.89 17.26 -20.59
CA VAL A 474 -12.53 16.22 -19.61
C VAL A 474 -13.76 15.38 -19.26
N SER A 475 -13.72 14.09 -19.57
CA SER A 475 -14.74 13.10 -19.20
C SER A 475 -14.34 12.32 -17.95
N VAL A 476 -13.06 11.93 -17.85
CA VAL A 476 -12.55 11.11 -16.76
C VAL A 476 -11.46 11.84 -16.00
N ILE A 477 -11.58 11.90 -14.66
CA ILE A 477 -10.50 12.34 -13.77
C ILE A 477 -10.08 11.16 -12.89
N MET A 478 -8.86 10.68 -13.07
CA MET A 478 -8.24 9.68 -12.22
C MET A 478 -7.29 10.32 -11.22
N ARG A 479 -7.49 10.05 -9.93
CA ARG A 479 -6.86 10.76 -8.82
C ARG A 479 -5.85 9.87 -8.08
N TYR A 480 -4.67 10.41 -7.81
CA TYR A 480 -3.61 9.74 -7.07
C TYR A 480 -3.07 10.59 -5.92
N THR A 481 -2.51 9.93 -4.91
CA THR A 481 -1.86 10.59 -3.78
C THR A 481 -0.37 10.81 -3.95
N LEU A 482 0.32 9.96 -4.73
CA LEU A 482 1.78 9.93 -4.81
C LEU A 482 2.28 10.03 -6.24
N ARG A 483 3.46 10.65 -6.39
CA ARG A 483 4.09 10.98 -7.67
C ARG A 483 4.43 9.73 -8.50
N LEU A 484 4.80 8.62 -7.85
CA LEU A 484 5.36 7.45 -8.52
C LEU A 484 4.32 6.49 -9.13
N LEU A 485 3.12 6.44 -8.52
CA LEU A 485 1.94 5.67 -8.99
C LEU A 485 1.50 6.07 -10.40
N THR A 486 1.91 7.26 -10.85
CA THR A 486 1.48 7.80 -12.13
C THR A 486 2.14 7.12 -13.32
N LEU A 487 3.34 6.56 -13.22
CA LEU A 487 4.07 6.08 -14.41
C LEU A 487 3.42 4.87 -15.08
N ASP A 488 3.16 3.81 -14.31
CA ASP A 488 2.53 2.59 -14.84
C ASP A 488 1.11 2.84 -15.26
N GLN A 489 0.35 3.55 -14.44
CA GLN A 489 -1.04 3.84 -14.72
C GLN A 489 -1.17 4.80 -15.90
N LEU A 490 -0.24 5.74 -16.06
CA LEU A 490 -0.13 6.57 -17.27
C LEU A 490 0.19 5.72 -18.49
N SER A 491 1.14 4.79 -18.42
CA SER A 491 1.44 3.92 -19.56
C SER A 491 0.21 3.11 -19.98
N ARG A 492 -0.49 2.50 -19.02
CA ARG A 492 -1.71 1.70 -19.25
C ARG A 492 -2.85 2.55 -19.82
N ALA A 493 -3.14 3.68 -19.19
CA ALA A 493 -4.21 4.58 -19.64
C ALA A 493 -3.87 5.25 -20.98
N SER A 494 -2.60 5.56 -21.26
CA SER A 494 -2.16 6.10 -22.54
C SER A 494 -2.34 5.08 -23.66
N GLY A 495 -2.04 3.79 -23.42
CA GLY A 495 -2.31 2.72 -24.38
C GLY A 495 -3.79 2.61 -24.74
N LEU A 496 -4.69 2.68 -23.74
CA LEU A 496 -6.14 2.72 -23.99
C LEU A 496 -6.56 3.93 -24.83
N VAL A 497 -6.05 5.13 -24.49
CA VAL A 497 -6.41 6.34 -25.24
C VAL A 497 -5.84 6.32 -26.66
N CYS A 498 -4.69 5.70 -26.88
CA CYS A 498 -4.17 5.42 -28.23
C CYS A 498 -5.16 4.57 -29.03
N ALA A 499 -5.64 3.46 -28.47
CA ALA A 499 -6.63 2.61 -29.14
C ALA A 499 -7.94 3.35 -29.45
N LEU A 500 -8.45 4.14 -28.49
CA LEU A 500 -9.67 4.94 -28.69
C LEU A 500 -9.48 6.03 -29.76
N GLU A 501 -8.29 6.63 -29.86
CA GLU A 501 -8.01 7.61 -30.90
C GLU A 501 -7.98 6.98 -32.30
N LEU A 502 -7.46 5.75 -32.44
CA LEU A 502 -7.52 5.01 -33.69
C LEU A 502 -8.97 4.66 -34.09
N GLU A 503 -9.80 4.23 -33.14
CA GLU A 503 -11.24 4.02 -33.36
C GLU A 503 -11.94 5.32 -33.80
N ARG A 504 -11.59 6.46 -33.20
CA ARG A 504 -12.13 7.78 -33.58
C ARG A 504 -11.68 8.22 -34.98
N GLU A 505 -10.42 8.01 -35.34
CA GLU A 505 -9.91 8.33 -36.68
C GLU A 505 -10.61 7.50 -37.78
N ASN A 506 -10.99 6.26 -37.46
CA ASN A 506 -11.71 5.40 -38.38
C ASN A 506 -13.17 5.85 -38.61
N ASP A 507 -13.82 6.46 -37.61
CA ASP A 507 -15.17 7.04 -37.75
C ASP A 507 -15.31 8.44 -37.10
N PRO A 508 -14.78 9.50 -37.74
CA PRO A 508 -14.88 10.86 -37.22
C PRO A 508 -16.31 11.42 -37.25
N GLN A 509 -17.20 10.87 -38.08
CA GLN A 509 -18.60 11.32 -38.13
C GLN A 509 -19.35 10.88 -36.87
N ARG A 510 -19.03 9.70 -36.34
CA ARG A 510 -19.63 9.14 -35.13
C ARG A 510 -19.04 9.74 -33.86
N TYR A 511 -17.71 9.82 -33.76
CA TYR A 511 -17.03 10.20 -32.51
C TYR A 511 -16.52 11.65 -32.48
N GLY A 512 -16.59 12.36 -33.60
CA GLY A 512 -16.18 13.75 -33.76
C GLY A 512 -14.73 13.93 -34.20
N GLU A 513 -14.41 15.16 -34.60
CA GLU A 513 -13.08 15.53 -35.09
C GLU A 513 -12.07 15.81 -33.97
N TRP A 514 -12.53 16.17 -32.76
CA TRP A 514 -11.63 16.48 -31.65
C TRP A 514 -11.04 15.19 -31.06
N PRO A 515 -9.71 15.05 -30.93
CA PRO A 515 -9.05 13.81 -30.53
C PRO A 515 -9.38 13.33 -29.11
N PHE A 516 -9.28 12.02 -28.89
CA PHE A 516 -9.20 11.43 -27.55
C PHE A 516 -7.77 11.55 -27.03
N GLU A 517 -7.62 12.18 -25.88
CA GLU A 517 -6.31 12.54 -25.34
C GLU A 517 -6.23 12.30 -23.84
N ILE A 518 -5.01 12.05 -23.38
CA ILE A 518 -4.70 11.88 -21.97
C ILE A 518 -3.78 12.99 -21.47
N GLY A 519 -4.20 13.65 -20.39
CA GLY A 519 -3.46 14.71 -19.72
C GLY A 519 -2.83 14.24 -18.42
N LEU A 520 -1.62 14.71 -18.13
CA LEU A 520 -0.96 14.49 -16.84
C LEU A 520 -0.88 15.79 -16.04
N TRP A 521 -1.77 15.94 -15.06
CA TRP A 521 -1.89 17.11 -14.18
C TRP A 521 -1.28 16.83 -12.80
N VAL A 522 0.04 16.94 -12.71
CA VAL A 522 0.83 16.53 -11.54
C VAL A 522 1.88 17.57 -11.15
N GLY A 523 2.45 17.47 -9.95
CA GLY A 523 3.42 18.45 -9.44
C GLY A 523 4.63 18.72 -10.35
N LYS A 524 5.18 19.94 -10.29
CA LYS A 524 6.28 20.46 -11.15
C LYS A 524 7.56 19.60 -11.21
N ALA A 525 7.76 18.74 -10.21
CA ALA A 525 8.87 17.80 -10.17
C ALA A 525 8.76 16.71 -11.24
N ALA A 526 7.54 16.29 -11.60
CA ALA A 526 7.28 15.26 -12.60
C ALA A 526 7.06 15.88 -13.99
N THR A 527 6.15 16.85 -14.12
CA THR A 527 5.84 17.52 -15.40
C THR A 527 6.16 19.01 -15.39
N PRO A 528 6.51 19.61 -16.54
CA PRO A 528 6.60 21.06 -16.65
C PRO A 528 5.21 21.73 -16.49
N ASN A 529 5.12 22.80 -15.69
CA ASN A 529 3.89 23.58 -15.61
C ASN A 529 3.74 24.62 -16.75
N ARG A 530 4.84 24.95 -17.46
CA ARG A 530 4.90 26.01 -18.47
C ARG A 530 5.72 25.54 -19.67
N MET A 531 5.37 26.04 -20.86
CA MET A 531 6.13 25.75 -22.09
C MET A 531 7.51 26.41 -22.10
N GLY A 532 7.59 27.67 -21.64
CA GLY A 532 8.81 28.49 -21.66
C GLY A 532 9.11 29.08 -23.04
N ARG A 533 10.05 30.04 -23.09
CA ARG A 533 10.46 30.75 -24.32
C ARG A 533 11.97 30.98 -24.34
N LYS A 534 12.54 31.35 -25.49
CA LYS A 534 13.94 31.75 -25.63
C LYS A 534 14.25 32.92 -24.69
N GLY A 535 15.34 32.81 -23.94
CA GLY A 535 15.73 33.81 -22.95
C GLY A 535 15.11 33.61 -21.55
N ASP A 536 14.18 32.66 -21.40
CA ASP A 536 13.66 32.29 -20.09
C ASP A 536 14.74 31.56 -19.26
N ARG A 537 14.95 32.01 -18.03
CA ARG A 537 15.95 31.44 -17.10
C ARG A 537 15.42 30.23 -16.33
N ARG A 538 14.13 29.90 -16.46
CA ARG A 538 13.48 28.77 -15.77
C ARG A 538 13.95 27.42 -16.29
N SER A 539 14.72 26.70 -15.48
CA SER A 539 15.25 25.38 -15.82
C SER A 539 14.20 24.29 -15.94
N ASP A 540 13.00 24.50 -15.39
CA ASP A 540 11.90 23.54 -15.28
C ASP A 540 10.85 23.64 -16.40
N SER A 541 11.02 24.57 -17.35
CA SER A 541 10.13 24.71 -18.53
C SER A 541 10.26 23.53 -19.51
N ALA A 542 9.17 23.24 -20.23
CA ALA A 542 9.15 22.16 -21.23
C ALA A 542 10.23 22.34 -22.30
N ARG A 543 10.44 23.58 -22.77
CA ARG A 543 11.52 23.94 -23.69
C ARG A 543 12.89 23.54 -23.14
N ASN A 544 13.23 24.00 -21.94
CA ASN A 544 14.58 23.77 -21.39
C ASN A 544 14.82 22.30 -21.04
N LYS A 545 13.82 21.55 -20.54
CA LYS A 545 13.94 20.10 -20.37
C LYS A 545 14.16 19.38 -21.71
N THR A 546 13.39 19.73 -22.74
CA THR A 546 13.52 19.15 -24.09
C THR A 546 14.87 19.44 -24.70
N THR A 547 15.35 20.69 -24.66
CA THR A 547 16.67 21.04 -25.20
C THR A 547 17.82 20.30 -24.48
N ARG A 548 17.74 20.14 -23.16
CA ARG A 548 18.76 19.38 -22.39
C ARG A 548 18.75 17.90 -22.74
N PHE A 549 17.56 17.30 -22.85
CA PHE A 549 17.41 15.91 -23.28
C PHE A 549 17.99 15.70 -24.69
N LYS A 550 17.66 16.58 -25.65
CA LYS A 550 18.23 16.50 -27.00
C LYS A 550 19.74 16.67 -27.04
N ALA A 551 20.31 17.52 -26.18
CA ALA A 551 21.75 17.75 -26.13
C ALA A 551 22.54 16.58 -25.51
N ASN A 552 21.99 15.95 -24.47
CA ASN A 552 22.61 14.79 -23.83
C ASN A 552 21.54 13.83 -23.26
N PRO A 553 21.03 12.90 -24.07
CA PRO A 553 19.92 12.02 -23.70
C PRO A 553 20.30 10.93 -22.68
N ASN A 554 21.60 10.63 -22.51
CA ASN A 554 22.07 9.63 -21.57
C ASN A 554 22.20 10.19 -20.14
N SER A 555 22.44 11.51 -20.00
CA SER A 555 22.61 12.15 -18.69
C SER A 555 21.39 12.95 -18.24
N ASN A 556 20.48 13.32 -19.14
CA ASN A 556 19.27 14.07 -18.82
C ASN A 556 18.03 13.18 -18.98
N PRO A 557 17.05 13.29 -18.07
CA PRO A 557 15.81 12.53 -18.18
C PRO A 557 14.97 13.01 -19.37
N SER A 558 14.06 12.14 -19.82
CA SER A 558 13.00 12.47 -20.77
C SER A 558 12.21 13.71 -20.30
N PRO A 559 11.75 14.60 -21.20
CA PRO A 559 10.99 15.80 -20.83
C PRO A 559 9.65 15.49 -20.16
N ILE A 560 9.14 14.27 -20.39
CA ILE A 560 7.91 13.73 -19.82
C ILE A 560 8.24 12.49 -18.99
N PRO A 561 7.39 12.10 -18.04
CA PRO A 561 7.60 10.91 -17.21
C PRO A 561 7.21 9.63 -17.96
N LEU A 562 7.71 9.44 -19.18
CA LEU A 562 7.64 8.21 -19.96
C LEU A 562 8.98 8.02 -20.67
N GLU A 563 9.55 6.82 -20.58
CA GLU A 563 10.79 6.45 -21.26
C GLU A 563 10.54 5.72 -22.58
N ASN A 564 9.38 5.04 -22.69
CA ASN A 564 8.99 4.22 -23.83
C ASN A 564 7.63 4.67 -24.37
N CYS A 565 7.41 4.40 -25.66
CA CYS A 565 6.13 4.55 -26.33
C CYS A 565 5.08 3.68 -25.63
N PRO A 566 3.94 4.25 -25.17
CA PRO A 566 2.90 3.48 -24.50
C PRO A 566 2.09 2.57 -25.44
N TRP A 567 2.29 2.71 -26.76
CA TRP A 567 1.68 1.84 -27.78
C TRP A 567 2.58 0.64 -28.09
N CYS A 568 3.73 0.85 -28.72
CA CYS A 568 4.60 -0.25 -29.18
C CYS A 568 5.80 -0.57 -28.27
N GLY A 569 5.92 0.06 -27.09
CA GLY A 569 7.03 -0.17 -26.16
C GLY A 569 8.41 0.38 -26.59
N THR A 570 8.55 0.96 -27.78
CA THR A 570 9.83 1.48 -28.28
C THR A 570 10.34 2.65 -27.43
N LYS A 571 11.62 2.64 -27.04
CA LYS A 571 12.25 3.71 -26.26
C LYS A 571 12.25 5.05 -26.99
N PHE A 572 11.92 6.14 -26.30
CA PHE A 572 11.96 7.49 -26.87
C PHE A 572 13.39 7.97 -27.13
N THR A 573 13.55 8.72 -28.21
CA THR A 573 14.82 9.33 -28.64
C THR A 573 14.69 10.86 -28.66
N PRO A 574 15.78 11.63 -28.86
CA PRO A 574 15.69 13.08 -29.08
C PRO A 574 14.70 13.52 -30.16
N ASP A 575 14.48 12.68 -31.17
CA ASP A 575 13.58 12.96 -32.29
C ASP A 575 12.11 12.70 -31.95
N SER A 576 11.83 11.98 -30.86
CA SER A 576 10.47 11.75 -30.37
C SER A 576 9.79 13.01 -29.83
N PHE A 577 10.54 14.09 -29.58
CA PHE A 577 10.02 15.30 -28.94
C PHE A 577 10.19 16.52 -29.84
N GLU A 578 9.11 17.26 -30.08
CA GLU A 578 9.14 18.46 -30.90
C GLU A 578 8.43 19.64 -30.25
N LEU A 579 9.07 20.80 -30.34
CA LEU A 579 8.55 22.06 -29.80
C LEU A 579 7.87 22.83 -30.92
N LEU A 580 6.54 22.91 -30.86
CA LEU A 580 5.71 23.58 -31.86
C LEU A 580 5.22 24.95 -31.38
N PRO A 581 5.06 25.94 -32.28
CA PRO A 581 5.40 25.89 -33.71
C PRO A 581 6.92 26.01 -33.98
N ASN A 582 7.70 26.40 -32.98
CA ASN A 582 9.16 26.45 -33.05
C ASN A 582 9.77 26.40 -31.64
N ALA A 583 11.08 26.14 -31.58
CA ALA A 583 11.81 26.05 -30.32
C ALA A 583 11.98 27.39 -29.58
N ASP A 584 11.75 28.55 -30.21
CA ASP A 584 11.97 29.86 -29.58
C ASP A 584 10.75 30.34 -28.78
N ALA A 585 9.54 30.08 -29.26
CA ALA A 585 8.30 30.39 -28.55
C ALA A 585 7.27 29.26 -28.71
N PRO A 586 7.54 28.07 -28.15
CA PRO A 586 6.63 26.96 -28.29
C PRO A 586 5.37 27.15 -27.46
N ASP A 587 4.23 26.71 -28.00
CA ASP A 587 2.96 26.62 -27.30
C ASP A 587 2.47 25.17 -27.13
N GLN A 588 3.17 24.19 -27.72
CA GLN A 588 2.91 22.76 -27.57
C GLN A 588 4.20 21.93 -27.61
N LEU A 589 4.22 20.83 -26.86
CA LEU A 589 5.21 19.76 -26.97
C LEU A 589 4.54 18.57 -27.69
N ARG A 590 4.92 18.31 -28.94
CA ARG A 590 4.48 17.15 -29.71
C ARG A 590 5.36 15.95 -29.38
N ILE A 591 4.74 14.78 -29.21
CA ILE A 591 5.43 13.53 -28.91
C ILE A 591 5.07 12.53 -30.01
N ALA A 592 6.08 11.94 -30.66
CA ALA A 592 5.89 10.92 -31.69
C ALA A 592 6.82 9.72 -31.42
N CYS A 593 6.38 8.52 -31.80
CA CYS A 593 7.19 7.32 -31.69
C CYS A 593 8.36 7.37 -32.68
N ALA A 594 9.54 6.93 -32.24
CA ALA A 594 10.71 6.80 -33.11
C ALA A 594 10.67 5.53 -33.99
N ASN A 595 9.81 4.56 -33.68
CA ASN A 595 9.63 3.38 -34.51
C ASN A 595 8.78 3.73 -35.73
N ILE A 596 9.33 3.51 -36.92
CA ILE A 596 8.66 3.75 -38.21
C ILE A 596 7.48 2.81 -38.47
N GLU A 597 7.44 1.66 -37.81
CA GLU A 597 6.34 0.69 -37.90
C GLU A 597 5.20 0.97 -36.92
N CYS A 598 5.41 1.89 -35.96
CA CYS A 598 4.38 2.27 -35.00
C CYS A 598 3.34 3.19 -35.64
N GLU A 599 2.05 3.00 -35.37
CA GLU A 599 0.99 3.86 -35.92
C GLU A 599 1.12 5.32 -35.50
N PHE A 600 1.72 5.60 -34.33
CA PHE A 600 1.95 6.94 -33.77
C PHE A 600 3.34 7.51 -34.10
N ASN A 601 3.80 7.33 -35.34
CA ASN A 601 5.07 7.86 -35.82
C ASN A 601 4.88 9.12 -36.70
N GLY A 602 5.96 9.90 -36.86
CA GLY A 602 5.98 11.04 -37.78
C GLY A 602 4.93 12.10 -37.44
N ASP A 603 3.97 12.28 -38.34
CA ASP A 603 2.91 13.30 -38.20
C ASP A 603 1.69 12.85 -37.42
N ARG A 604 1.57 11.56 -37.05
CA ARG A 604 0.56 11.09 -36.09
C ARG A 604 1.16 11.08 -34.67
N PRO A 605 0.95 12.12 -33.84
CA PRO A 605 1.53 12.17 -32.51
C PRO A 605 0.82 11.23 -31.55
N LEU A 606 1.52 10.81 -30.51
CA LEU A 606 0.91 10.16 -29.36
C LEU A 606 -0.08 11.14 -28.69
N PRO A 607 -1.28 10.69 -28.29
CA PRO A 607 -2.33 11.53 -27.71
C PRO A 607 -2.07 11.89 -26.23
N VAL A 608 -0.82 12.24 -25.88
CA VAL A 608 -0.36 12.48 -24.51
C VAL A 608 -0.01 13.96 -24.31
N ILE A 609 -0.60 14.60 -23.29
CA ILE A 609 -0.35 15.99 -22.92
C ILE A 609 0.26 16.05 -21.51
N ALA A 610 1.55 16.31 -21.46
CA ALA A 610 2.32 16.29 -20.21
C ALA A 610 2.72 17.68 -19.68
N VAL A 611 2.20 18.77 -20.26
CA VAL A 611 2.51 20.14 -19.81
C VAL A 611 1.20 20.84 -19.43
N ASP A 612 1.14 21.45 -18.24
CA ASP A 612 -0.09 22.07 -17.71
C ASP A 612 -0.68 23.14 -18.66
N GLU A 613 0.16 24.02 -19.20
CA GLU A 613 -0.27 25.14 -20.05
C GLU A 613 -1.08 24.69 -21.29
N PRO A 614 -0.62 23.75 -22.13
CA PRO A 614 -1.46 23.17 -23.17
C PRO A 614 -2.56 22.26 -22.61
N LEU A 615 -2.40 21.61 -21.45
CA LEU A 615 -3.44 20.76 -20.86
C LEU A 615 -4.73 21.54 -20.55
N TYR A 616 -4.62 22.74 -19.98
CA TYR A 616 -5.80 23.60 -19.71
C TYR A 616 -6.46 24.13 -20.99
N ARG A 617 -5.71 24.21 -22.10
CA ARG A 617 -6.24 24.63 -23.40
C ARG A 617 -6.89 23.46 -24.15
N ARG A 618 -6.28 22.28 -24.10
CA ARG A 618 -6.66 21.14 -24.94
C ARG A 618 -7.80 20.31 -24.37
N LEU A 619 -7.93 20.32 -23.03
CA LEU A 619 -8.97 19.59 -22.28
C LEU A 619 -9.04 18.11 -22.67
N PRO A 620 -7.97 17.34 -22.40
CA PRO A 620 -7.93 15.93 -22.74
C PRO A 620 -9.08 15.16 -22.09
N ALA A 621 -9.66 14.20 -22.82
CA ALA A 621 -10.82 13.43 -22.37
C ALA A 621 -10.54 12.64 -21.07
N PHE A 622 -9.29 12.23 -20.86
CA PHE A 622 -8.81 11.57 -19.65
C PHE A 622 -7.75 12.45 -18.97
N VAL A 623 -7.94 12.82 -17.71
CA VAL A 623 -6.89 13.48 -16.90
C VAL A 623 -6.44 12.59 -15.74
N ILE A 624 -5.13 12.33 -15.66
CA ILE A 624 -4.47 11.78 -14.47
C ILE A 624 -4.00 12.95 -13.61
N ALA A 625 -4.52 13.03 -12.38
CA ALA A 625 -4.23 14.11 -11.46
C ALA A 625 -3.68 13.60 -10.12
N THR A 626 -2.70 14.31 -9.55
CA THR A 626 -2.36 14.15 -8.12
C THR A 626 -3.27 15.05 -7.28
N VAL A 627 -3.77 14.57 -6.14
CA VAL A 627 -4.60 15.37 -5.23
C VAL A 627 -3.90 16.66 -4.78
N ASP A 628 -2.56 16.68 -4.72
CA ASP A 628 -1.78 17.89 -4.42
C ASP A 628 -2.05 19.04 -5.41
N LYS A 629 -2.37 18.75 -6.68
CA LYS A 629 -2.66 19.77 -7.69
C LYS A 629 -3.98 20.49 -7.44
N PHE A 630 -4.87 19.92 -6.63
CA PHE A 630 -6.11 20.60 -6.25
C PHE A 630 -5.84 21.86 -5.44
N ALA A 631 -4.72 21.92 -4.72
CA ALA A 631 -4.25 23.13 -4.06
C ALA A 631 -3.95 24.27 -5.04
N SER A 632 -3.83 24.01 -6.35
CA SER A 632 -3.59 25.05 -7.37
C SER A 632 -4.83 25.81 -7.83
N LEU A 633 -6.04 25.32 -7.52
CA LEU A 633 -7.32 25.96 -7.89
C LEU A 633 -7.39 27.46 -7.57
N PRO A 634 -7.03 27.94 -6.35
CA PRO A 634 -7.02 29.37 -6.06
C PRO A 634 -5.92 30.16 -6.79
N TRP A 635 -4.84 29.50 -7.21
CA TRP A 635 -3.65 30.13 -7.80
C TRP A 635 -3.62 30.17 -9.33
N VAL A 636 -4.46 29.39 -10.01
CA VAL A 636 -4.41 29.25 -11.48
C VAL A 636 -5.84 29.24 -12.04
N GLY A 637 -6.26 30.34 -12.65
CA GLY A 637 -7.61 30.51 -13.18
C GLY A 637 -7.96 29.51 -14.29
N GLU A 638 -6.98 29.08 -15.08
CA GLU A 638 -7.21 28.12 -16.18
C GLU A 638 -7.62 26.72 -15.68
N THR A 639 -7.40 26.39 -14.41
CA THR A 639 -7.77 25.08 -13.84
C THR A 639 -9.27 24.81 -13.87
N GLY A 640 -10.11 25.86 -13.83
CA GLY A 640 -11.57 25.75 -13.94
C GLY A 640 -12.04 25.17 -15.28
N LEU A 641 -11.21 25.27 -16.33
CA LEU A 641 -11.53 24.71 -17.65
C LEU A 641 -11.63 23.18 -17.62
N LEU A 642 -10.85 22.51 -16.77
CA LEU A 642 -10.90 21.05 -16.58
C LEU A 642 -12.20 20.57 -15.93
N LEU A 643 -12.95 21.48 -15.30
CA LEU A 643 -14.18 21.20 -14.57
C LEU A 643 -15.41 21.72 -15.33
N GLY A 644 -15.32 21.82 -16.65
CA GLY A 644 -16.42 22.25 -17.53
C GLY A 644 -16.57 23.77 -17.68
N GLY A 645 -15.52 24.55 -17.39
CA GLY A 645 -15.53 26.02 -17.49
C GLY A 645 -15.26 26.59 -18.89
N ALA A 646 -15.29 25.77 -19.94
CA ALA A 646 -15.03 26.20 -21.31
C ALA A 646 -16.26 26.87 -21.94
N GLU A 647 -16.06 28.03 -22.56
CA GLU A 647 -17.11 28.85 -23.18
C GLU A 647 -16.85 29.08 -24.68
N ARG A 648 -15.60 28.92 -25.12
CA ARG A 648 -15.16 29.25 -26.48
C ARG A 648 -14.15 28.24 -26.97
N TYR A 649 -13.98 28.13 -28.29
CA TYR A 649 -12.99 27.25 -28.89
C TYR A 649 -12.44 27.76 -30.24
N ASP A 650 -11.26 27.25 -30.62
CA ASP A 650 -10.76 27.25 -31.99
C ASP A 650 -9.95 25.98 -32.27
N HIS A 651 -9.23 25.92 -33.40
CA HIS A 651 -8.37 24.79 -33.76
C HIS A 651 -7.22 24.51 -32.77
N LYS A 652 -6.88 25.45 -31.88
CA LYS A 652 -5.82 25.30 -30.86
C LYS A 652 -6.37 24.80 -29.52
N GLY A 653 -7.68 24.88 -29.30
CA GLY A 653 -8.37 24.36 -28.12
C GLY A 653 -9.42 25.30 -27.56
N PHE A 654 -9.66 25.15 -26.26
CA PHE A 654 -10.76 25.75 -25.52
C PHE A 654 -10.30 26.91 -24.65
N TYR A 655 -11.21 27.85 -24.44
CA TYR A 655 -11.01 29.06 -23.66
C TYR A 655 -12.20 29.32 -22.75
N GLY A 656 -11.91 29.93 -21.60
CA GLY A 656 -12.90 30.30 -20.60
C GLY A 656 -12.90 31.81 -20.33
N PRO A 657 -13.43 32.24 -19.18
CA PRO A 657 -13.62 33.66 -18.84
C PRO A 657 -12.36 34.53 -18.90
N MET A 658 -11.17 33.93 -18.76
CA MET A 658 -9.89 34.65 -18.87
C MET A 658 -9.57 35.12 -20.30
N ARG A 659 -10.23 34.60 -21.34
CA ARG A 659 -9.97 34.92 -22.76
C ARG A 659 -11.26 35.07 -23.56
N THR A 660 -12.02 36.11 -23.27
CA THR A 660 -13.32 36.41 -23.88
C THR A 660 -13.27 36.74 -25.39
N ASN A 661 -12.11 37.21 -25.89
CA ASN A 661 -11.93 37.62 -27.30
C ASN A 661 -11.18 36.59 -28.17
N THR A 662 -11.02 35.35 -27.70
CA THR A 662 -10.31 34.29 -28.44
C THR A 662 -11.26 33.16 -28.83
N GLY A 663 -11.10 32.60 -30.02
CA GLY A 663 -11.98 31.56 -30.55
C GLY A 663 -13.43 32.02 -30.78
N GLN A 664 -14.28 31.07 -31.17
CA GLN A 664 -15.72 31.27 -31.34
C GLN A 664 -16.49 30.74 -30.12
N PRO A 665 -17.65 31.32 -29.77
CA PRO A 665 -18.48 30.80 -28.68
C PRO A 665 -18.93 29.37 -28.95
N LEU A 666 -18.98 28.54 -27.91
CA LEU A 666 -19.61 27.23 -27.98
C LEU A 666 -21.15 27.39 -27.98
N GLY A 667 -21.86 26.56 -28.75
CA GLY A 667 -23.33 26.57 -28.77
C GLY A 667 -23.96 26.20 -27.41
N ARG A 668 -23.24 25.40 -26.62
CA ARG A 668 -23.53 25.08 -25.22
C ARG A 668 -22.23 24.86 -24.45
N PRO A 669 -22.18 25.13 -23.13
CA PRO A 669 -21.01 24.80 -22.32
C PRO A 669 -20.66 23.31 -22.41
N LEU A 670 -19.37 23.00 -22.39
CA LEU A 670 -18.93 21.60 -22.32
C LEU A 670 -19.42 20.96 -21.00
N PRO A 671 -19.76 19.66 -21.00
CA PRO A 671 -20.14 18.97 -19.77
C PRO A 671 -18.97 18.98 -18.76
N PRO A 672 -19.26 18.96 -17.44
CA PRO A 672 -18.24 18.64 -16.45
C PRO A 672 -17.78 17.17 -16.59
N PRO A 673 -16.79 16.72 -15.81
CA PRO A 673 -16.39 15.31 -15.80
C PRO A 673 -17.54 14.35 -15.50
N ASP A 674 -17.59 13.23 -16.21
CA ASP A 674 -18.61 12.18 -16.07
C ASP A 674 -18.23 11.16 -14.99
N LEU A 675 -16.93 10.83 -14.90
CA LEU A 675 -16.38 9.80 -14.04
C LEU A 675 -15.18 10.32 -13.26
N VAL A 676 -15.18 10.07 -11.95
CA VAL A 676 -14.04 10.27 -11.06
C VAL A 676 -13.59 8.91 -10.55
N ILE A 677 -12.31 8.60 -10.76
CA ILE A 677 -11.68 7.36 -10.28
C ILE A 677 -10.71 7.73 -9.16
N GLN A 678 -10.93 7.20 -7.96
CA GLN A 678 -10.00 7.31 -6.84
C GLN A 678 -9.25 6.00 -6.63
N ASP A 679 -8.02 5.91 -7.12
CA ASP A 679 -7.18 4.73 -6.90
C ASP A 679 -6.41 4.83 -5.58
N GLU A 680 -6.10 3.67 -4.99
CA GLU A 680 -5.41 3.52 -3.71
C GLU A 680 -6.02 4.39 -2.58
N LEU A 681 -7.33 4.26 -2.37
CA LEU A 681 -8.13 5.08 -1.43
C LEU A 681 -7.53 5.13 0.00
N HIS A 682 -6.92 4.04 0.45
CA HIS A 682 -6.29 3.96 1.78
C HIS A 682 -5.15 4.98 1.99
N LEU A 683 -4.56 5.52 0.91
CA LEU A 683 -3.53 6.57 0.98
C LEU A 683 -4.11 7.96 1.29
N ILE A 684 -5.43 8.12 1.18
CA ILE A 684 -6.14 9.36 1.50
C ILE A 684 -6.70 9.23 2.91
N SER A 685 -5.81 9.28 3.89
CA SER A 685 -6.13 9.14 5.31
C SER A 685 -5.39 10.20 6.14
N GLY A 686 -5.81 10.36 7.41
CA GLY A 686 -5.18 11.26 8.36
C GLY A 686 -5.14 12.72 7.87
N PRO A 687 -4.03 13.46 8.10
CA PRO A 687 -3.95 14.87 7.73
C PRO A 687 -4.13 15.16 6.24
N LEU A 688 -3.62 14.28 5.36
CA LEU A 688 -3.79 14.44 3.91
C LEU A 688 -5.25 14.23 3.52
N GLY A 689 -5.87 13.15 4.01
CA GLY A 689 -7.29 12.88 3.74
C GLY A 689 -8.20 14.00 4.21
N THR A 690 -7.92 14.58 5.39
CA THR A 690 -8.63 15.74 5.93
C THR A 690 -8.55 16.96 5.00
N MET A 691 -7.36 17.29 4.47
CA MET A 691 -7.20 18.41 3.54
C MET A 691 -7.85 18.13 2.17
N VAL A 692 -7.74 16.89 1.67
CA VAL A 692 -8.41 16.46 0.43
C VAL A 692 -9.93 16.58 0.59
N GLY A 693 -10.51 16.05 1.66
CA GLY A 693 -11.94 16.16 1.92
C GLY A 693 -12.43 17.61 2.00
N LEU A 694 -11.57 18.54 2.43
CA LEU A 694 -11.90 19.96 2.42
C LEU A 694 -11.88 20.55 1.00
N TYR A 695 -10.84 20.29 0.20
CA TYR A 695 -10.74 20.80 -1.18
C TYR A 695 -11.72 20.13 -2.15
N GLU A 696 -12.13 18.90 -1.87
CA GLU A 696 -13.19 18.23 -2.60
C GLU A 696 -14.51 19.00 -2.48
N SER A 697 -14.70 19.85 -1.47
CA SER A 697 -15.85 20.76 -1.38
C SER A 697 -15.91 21.69 -2.58
N THR A 698 -14.76 22.16 -3.01
CA THR A 698 -14.60 23.01 -4.18
C THR A 698 -14.80 22.18 -5.45
N ILE A 699 -14.08 21.07 -5.60
CA ILE A 699 -14.09 20.27 -6.83
C ILE A 699 -15.46 19.65 -7.09
N GLY A 700 -16.05 19.00 -6.08
CA GLY A 700 -17.37 18.39 -6.19
C GLY A 700 -18.46 19.41 -6.53
N THR A 701 -18.31 20.67 -6.10
CA THR A 701 -19.22 21.75 -6.47
C THR A 701 -19.00 22.25 -7.89
N LEU A 702 -17.74 22.40 -8.32
CA LEU A 702 -17.41 22.86 -9.67
C LEU A 702 -17.75 21.82 -10.75
N CYS A 703 -17.69 20.53 -10.41
CA CYS A 703 -18.14 19.44 -11.28
C CYS A 703 -19.67 19.30 -11.31
N LYS A 704 -20.42 20.08 -10.52
CA LYS A 704 -21.88 20.08 -10.58
C LYS A 704 -22.39 21.09 -11.61
N ARG A 705 -23.41 20.71 -12.36
CA ARG A 705 -24.21 21.61 -13.21
C ARG A 705 -25.69 21.41 -12.89
N GLY A 706 -26.42 22.51 -12.77
CA GLY A 706 -27.88 22.46 -12.68
C GLY A 706 -28.48 22.33 -14.08
N MET A 707 -29.38 21.37 -14.27
CA MET A 707 -30.31 21.33 -15.40
C MET A 707 -31.73 21.26 -14.83
N GLY A 708 -32.43 22.40 -14.79
CA GLY A 708 -33.72 22.48 -14.10
C GLY A 708 -33.56 22.34 -12.57
N GLU A 709 -34.34 21.45 -11.95
CA GLU A 709 -34.31 21.19 -10.50
C GLU A 709 -33.25 20.14 -10.08
N VAL A 710 -32.60 19.46 -11.04
CA VAL A 710 -31.67 18.35 -10.75
C VAL A 710 -30.21 18.80 -10.87
N VAL A 711 -29.43 18.51 -9.82
CA VAL A 711 -27.99 18.79 -9.76
C VAL A 711 -27.21 17.56 -10.19
N ARG A 712 -26.56 17.62 -11.36
CA ARG A 712 -25.78 16.51 -11.94
C ARG A 712 -24.34 16.56 -11.44
N GLY A 713 -23.82 15.47 -10.88
CA GLY A 713 -22.41 15.31 -10.51
C GLY A 713 -21.78 14.08 -11.18
N PRO A 714 -20.44 13.90 -11.08
CA PRO A 714 -19.78 12.73 -11.63
C PRO A 714 -20.18 11.45 -10.88
N LYS A 715 -20.18 10.32 -11.60
CA LYS A 715 -20.11 9.01 -10.98
C LYS A 715 -18.73 8.86 -10.33
N ILE A 716 -18.68 8.36 -9.10
CA ILE A 716 -17.41 8.17 -8.38
C ILE A 716 -17.20 6.68 -8.17
N VAL A 717 -16.03 6.19 -8.56
CA VAL A 717 -15.55 4.84 -8.25
C VAL A 717 -14.23 4.94 -7.52
N ALA A 718 -14.00 4.04 -6.58
CA ALA A 718 -12.76 3.97 -5.82
C ALA A 718 -12.16 2.57 -5.87
N SER A 719 -10.84 2.44 -5.67
CA SER A 719 -10.17 1.14 -5.55
C SER A 719 -9.22 1.11 -4.37
N THR A 720 -9.15 -0.05 -3.71
CA THR A 720 -8.17 -0.31 -2.65
C THR A 720 -7.91 -1.81 -2.51
N ALA A 721 -6.81 -2.18 -1.85
CA ALA A 721 -6.54 -3.57 -1.45
C ALA A 721 -6.84 -3.82 0.03
N THR A 722 -7.00 -2.75 0.81
CA THR A 722 -7.23 -2.79 2.25
C THR A 722 -8.29 -1.73 2.58
N ALA A 723 -9.36 -2.13 3.25
CA ALA A 723 -10.47 -1.27 3.61
C ALA A 723 -11.03 -1.69 4.96
N ARG A 724 -11.29 -0.71 5.82
CA ARG A 724 -12.11 -0.83 7.04
C ARG A 724 -12.85 0.49 7.23
N ALA A 725 -14.10 0.45 7.69
CA ALA A 725 -14.97 1.62 7.80
C ALA A 725 -14.99 2.48 6.52
N ALA A 726 -14.97 1.84 5.34
CA ALA A 726 -14.83 2.52 4.06
C ALA A 726 -15.94 3.54 3.81
N GLN A 727 -17.16 3.24 4.29
CA GLN A 727 -18.31 4.12 4.25
C GLN A 727 -18.00 5.48 4.89
N ASN A 728 -17.50 5.51 6.13
CA ASN A 728 -17.22 6.74 6.85
C ASN A 728 -16.11 7.55 6.17
N GLN A 729 -15.06 6.88 5.69
CA GLN A 729 -13.97 7.53 4.96
C GLN A 729 -14.46 8.17 3.66
N ILE A 730 -15.24 7.44 2.86
CA ILE A 730 -15.78 7.91 1.57
C ILE A 730 -16.77 9.04 1.77
N GLN A 731 -17.65 8.93 2.78
CA GLN A 731 -18.60 9.97 3.12
C GLN A 731 -17.88 11.25 3.56
N ALA A 732 -16.86 11.16 4.40
CA ALA A 732 -16.04 12.31 4.78
C ALA A 732 -15.32 12.95 3.57
N LEU A 733 -14.81 12.14 2.64
CA LEU A 733 -14.06 12.61 1.47
C LEU A 733 -14.92 13.20 0.35
N PHE A 734 -16.07 12.58 0.05
CA PHE A 734 -16.87 12.91 -1.13
C PHE A 734 -18.27 13.42 -0.81
N ALA A 735 -18.68 13.41 0.46
CA ALA A 735 -20.05 13.74 0.89
C ALA A 735 -21.10 12.91 0.12
N ARG A 736 -20.85 11.59 0.08
CA ARG A 736 -21.75 10.58 -0.47
C ARG A 736 -22.14 9.63 0.66
N SER A 737 -23.43 9.55 0.96
CA SER A 737 -23.97 8.78 2.06
C SER A 737 -24.05 7.28 1.79
N LEU A 738 -23.82 6.81 0.55
CA LEU A 738 -23.89 5.39 0.19
C LEU A 738 -22.61 4.94 -0.50
N THR A 739 -21.95 3.95 0.11
CA THR A 739 -20.81 3.21 -0.43
C THR A 739 -21.20 1.75 -0.63
N GLN A 740 -20.82 1.16 -1.76
CA GLN A 740 -20.98 -0.26 -2.02
C GLN A 740 -19.62 -0.89 -2.30
N VAL A 741 -19.25 -1.92 -1.54
CA VAL A 741 -18.01 -2.68 -1.75
C VAL A 741 -18.27 -3.75 -2.82
N PHE A 742 -17.41 -3.81 -3.83
CA PHE A 742 -17.50 -4.79 -4.90
C PHE A 742 -16.17 -5.58 -5.07
N PRO A 743 -16.22 -6.92 -5.21
CA PRO A 743 -17.39 -7.76 -5.00
C PRO A 743 -17.88 -7.71 -3.54
N PRO A 744 -19.20 -7.80 -3.28
CA PRO A 744 -19.72 -7.92 -1.92
C PRO A 744 -19.13 -9.15 -1.24
N PRO A 745 -18.64 -9.05 0.02
CA PRO A 745 -18.10 -10.19 0.71
C PRO A 745 -19.19 -11.23 1.00
N GLY A 746 -18.87 -12.51 0.85
CA GLY A 746 -19.74 -13.61 1.24
C GLY A 746 -19.69 -13.87 2.76
N PRO A 747 -20.60 -14.71 3.29
CA PRO A 747 -20.55 -15.17 4.69
C PRO A 747 -19.29 -16.00 5.02
N ASN A 748 -18.66 -16.60 4.01
CA ASN A 748 -17.32 -17.17 4.11
C ASN A 748 -16.34 -16.18 3.48
N ARG A 749 -15.28 -15.80 4.20
CA ARG A 749 -14.24 -14.89 3.70
C ARG A 749 -13.49 -15.44 2.47
N GLU A 750 -13.51 -16.77 2.30
CA GLU A 750 -12.76 -17.48 1.26
C GLU A 750 -13.54 -17.59 -0.05
N ASP A 751 -14.81 -17.20 -0.07
CA ASP A 751 -15.68 -17.31 -1.24
C ASP A 751 -16.61 -16.08 -1.35
N SER A 752 -16.42 -15.29 -2.42
CA SER A 752 -17.24 -14.12 -2.75
C SER A 752 -17.93 -14.23 -4.11
N PHE A 753 -18.06 -15.45 -4.65
CA PHE A 753 -18.45 -15.76 -6.04
C PHE A 753 -17.45 -15.31 -7.11
N PHE A 754 -17.00 -14.07 -7.06
CA PHE A 754 -16.05 -13.48 -8.00
C PHE A 754 -14.59 -13.75 -7.63
N ALA A 755 -14.34 -14.17 -6.39
CA ALA A 755 -13.02 -14.53 -5.90
C ALA A 755 -13.10 -15.73 -4.95
N HIS A 756 -12.06 -16.57 -4.99
CA HIS A 756 -11.92 -17.75 -4.13
C HIS A 756 -10.50 -17.84 -3.59
N THR A 757 -10.36 -18.13 -2.29
CA THR A 757 -9.06 -18.39 -1.67
C THR A 757 -8.63 -19.84 -1.94
N ARG A 758 -7.49 -20.03 -2.59
CA ARG A 758 -6.94 -21.36 -2.87
C ARG A 758 -6.47 -22.02 -1.60
N GLU A 759 -6.69 -23.32 -1.48
CA GLU A 759 -6.10 -24.10 -0.40
C GLU A 759 -4.57 -24.14 -0.53
N LEU A 760 -3.87 -24.15 0.61
CA LEU A 760 -2.41 -24.20 0.66
C LEU A 760 -1.83 -25.52 0.12
N THR A 761 -2.66 -26.55 0.02
CA THR A 761 -2.38 -27.86 -0.60
C THR A 761 -2.29 -27.76 -2.13
N ASP A 762 -3.02 -26.84 -2.74
CA ASP A 762 -3.07 -26.65 -4.19
C ASP A 762 -2.02 -25.65 -4.69
N VAL A 763 -1.90 -24.51 -4.01
CA VAL A 763 -1.02 -23.41 -4.41
C VAL A 763 -0.19 -22.96 -3.20
N PRO A 764 1.14 -22.86 -3.32
CA PRO A 764 1.99 -22.44 -2.22
C PRO A 764 1.66 -21.00 -1.83
N GLY A 765 1.09 -20.81 -0.64
CA GLY A 765 0.82 -19.49 -0.08
C GLY A 765 2.10 -18.71 0.23
N ARG A 766 1.95 -17.41 0.52
CA ARG A 766 3.08 -16.58 0.97
C ARG A 766 3.45 -16.95 2.41
N LEU A 767 4.73 -17.24 2.64
CA LEU A 767 5.25 -17.61 3.95
C LEU A 767 5.83 -16.39 4.66
N TYR A 768 5.35 -16.13 5.87
CA TYR A 768 5.84 -15.09 6.77
C TYR A 768 6.64 -15.75 7.89
N LEU A 769 7.82 -15.20 8.20
CA LEU A 769 8.67 -15.60 9.33
C LEU A 769 8.91 -14.42 10.26
N GLY A 770 8.81 -14.65 11.57
CA GLY A 770 9.15 -13.66 12.59
C GLY A 770 10.51 -13.95 13.20
N ILE A 771 11.39 -12.95 13.31
CA ILE A 771 12.70 -13.12 13.95
C ILE A 771 12.94 -11.99 14.95
N VAL A 772 13.34 -12.38 16.16
CA VAL A 772 13.72 -11.49 17.26
C VAL A 772 15.02 -11.99 17.87
N SER A 773 15.90 -11.08 18.25
CA SER A 773 17.11 -11.36 19.03
C SER A 773 17.12 -10.51 20.31
N ALA A 774 16.55 -11.04 21.39
CA ALA A 774 16.58 -10.36 22.68
C ALA A 774 18.02 -10.31 23.24
N GLY A 775 18.48 -9.14 23.66
CA GLY A 775 19.86 -8.96 24.16
C GLY A 775 20.90 -8.77 23.06
N ARG A 776 20.49 -8.46 21.82
CA ARG A 776 21.42 -8.16 20.71
C ARG A 776 21.02 -6.91 19.96
N ASN A 777 22.04 -6.24 19.41
CA ASN A 777 21.84 -5.10 18.52
C ASN A 777 21.01 -5.50 17.27
N PRO A 778 19.90 -4.80 16.96
CA PRO A 778 19.10 -5.05 15.76
C PRO A 778 19.88 -5.01 14.43
N LYS A 779 20.97 -4.23 14.36
CA LYS A 779 21.86 -4.18 13.18
C LYS A 779 22.61 -5.49 12.98
N VAL A 780 23.02 -6.17 14.06
CA VAL A 780 23.65 -7.49 14.02
C VAL A 780 22.65 -8.54 13.52
N LEU A 781 21.41 -8.50 14.02
CA LEU A 781 20.32 -9.35 13.53
C LEU A 781 20.10 -9.17 12.03
N MET A 782 19.95 -7.91 11.59
CA MET A 782 19.74 -7.57 10.18
C MET A 782 20.89 -8.09 9.30
N ARG A 783 22.15 -7.82 9.67
CA ARG A 783 23.32 -8.29 8.92
C ARG A 783 23.36 -9.81 8.79
N ARG A 784 23.14 -10.54 9.89
CA ARG A 784 23.16 -12.01 9.93
C ARG A 784 22.06 -12.63 9.07
N VAL A 785 20.83 -12.11 9.18
CA VAL A 785 19.71 -12.59 8.36
C VAL A 785 19.98 -12.37 6.88
N TRP A 786 20.50 -11.20 6.48
CA TRP A 786 20.86 -10.98 5.07
C TRP A 786 21.97 -11.90 4.58
N LEU A 787 23.01 -12.14 5.38
CA LEU A 787 24.07 -13.07 5.00
C LEU A 787 23.53 -14.49 4.80
N ALA A 788 22.69 -14.96 5.71
CA ALA A 788 22.05 -16.27 5.62
C ALA A 788 21.15 -16.37 4.38
N LEU A 789 20.31 -15.36 4.12
CA LEU A 789 19.44 -15.31 2.94
C LEU A 789 20.24 -15.30 1.64
N PHE A 790 21.22 -14.41 1.50
CA PHE A 790 22.03 -14.32 0.29
C PHE A 790 22.86 -15.58 0.06
N GLY A 791 23.43 -16.17 1.12
CA GLY A 791 24.25 -17.37 1.05
C GLY A 791 23.45 -18.62 0.71
N ALA A 792 22.25 -18.77 1.29
CA ALA A 792 21.38 -19.92 1.06
C ALA A 792 20.77 -19.85 -0.34
N ALA A 793 20.32 -18.66 -0.78
CA ALA A 793 19.84 -18.45 -2.13
C ALA A 793 20.94 -18.72 -3.17
N GLN A 794 22.18 -18.24 -2.92
CA GLN A 794 23.33 -18.51 -3.80
C GLN A 794 23.62 -20.01 -3.90
N LYS A 795 23.58 -20.75 -2.79
CA LYS A 795 23.77 -22.21 -2.78
C LYS A 795 22.72 -22.89 -3.65
N ALA A 796 21.44 -22.59 -3.43
CA ALA A 796 20.35 -23.16 -4.22
C ALA A 796 20.47 -22.80 -5.73
N TYR A 797 20.86 -21.56 -6.03
CA TYR A 797 21.06 -21.11 -7.40
C TYR A 797 22.18 -21.89 -8.12
N GLU A 798 23.32 -22.12 -7.47
CA GLU A 798 24.43 -22.88 -8.04
C GLU A 798 24.10 -24.36 -8.24
N GLU A 799 23.45 -24.99 -7.26
CA GLU A 799 23.00 -26.39 -7.34
C GLU A 799 21.98 -26.60 -8.47
N ALA A 800 21.13 -25.61 -8.74
CA ALA A 800 20.18 -25.64 -9.84
C ALA A 800 20.79 -25.26 -11.22
N GLY A 801 22.12 -25.26 -11.35
CA GLY A 801 22.82 -25.01 -12.62
C GLY A 801 23.29 -23.56 -12.83
N GLY A 802 23.12 -22.70 -11.83
CA GLY A 802 23.62 -21.32 -11.81
C GLY A 802 23.15 -20.49 -13.01
N GLU A 803 24.05 -19.65 -13.54
CA GLU A 803 23.79 -18.80 -14.71
C GLU A 803 23.53 -19.57 -16.02
N ARG A 804 23.77 -20.89 -16.04
CA ARG A 804 23.52 -21.73 -17.23
C ARG A 804 22.06 -22.20 -17.30
N ASN A 805 21.35 -22.19 -16.19
CA ASN A 805 19.93 -22.49 -16.14
C ASN A 805 19.15 -21.17 -16.25
N MET A 806 18.48 -20.97 -17.39
CA MET A 806 17.71 -19.73 -17.64
C MET A 806 16.46 -19.65 -16.75
N ASP A 807 15.85 -20.80 -16.46
CA ASP A 807 14.65 -20.96 -15.63
C ASP A 807 15.04 -21.50 -14.25
N ASN A 808 16.02 -20.86 -13.62
CA ASN A 808 16.53 -21.29 -12.32
C ASN A 808 15.48 -21.07 -11.22
N PRO A 809 15.04 -22.10 -10.48
CA PRO A 809 14.01 -21.97 -9.44
C PRO A 809 14.43 -21.07 -8.27
N ALA A 810 15.73 -20.80 -8.10
CA ALA A 810 16.22 -19.89 -7.07
C ALA A 810 16.20 -18.41 -7.49
N ASP A 811 15.98 -18.10 -8.77
CA ASP A 811 15.96 -16.73 -9.31
C ASP A 811 15.12 -15.73 -8.47
N PRO A 812 13.89 -16.07 -8.03
CA PRO A 812 13.04 -15.15 -7.26
C PRO A 812 13.64 -14.75 -5.91
N TYR A 813 14.51 -15.59 -5.34
CA TYR A 813 15.13 -15.39 -4.02
C TYR A 813 16.54 -14.80 -4.11
N MET A 814 17.09 -14.60 -5.32
CA MET A 814 18.42 -14.03 -5.50
C MET A 814 18.51 -12.53 -5.19
N THR A 815 17.38 -11.83 -5.22
CA THR A 815 17.29 -10.40 -4.90
C THR A 815 16.50 -10.23 -3.60
N VAL A 816 17.10 -9.60 -2.57
CA VAL A 816 16.39 -9.29 -1.33
C VAL A 816 15.77 -7.89 -1.42
N LEU A 817 14.46 -7.79 -1.21
CA LEU A 817 13.77 -6.51 -1.06
C LEU A 817 13.69 -6.14 0.43
N GLY A 818 14.45 -5.14 0.86
CA GLY A 818 14.43 -4.61 2.23
C GLY A 818 13.41 -3.49 2.40
N TYR A 819 12.46 -3.65 3.32
CA TYR A 819 11.46 -2.65 3.68
C TYR A 819 11.80 -1.96 5.00
N PHE A 820 11.74 -0.62 5.00
CA PHE A 820 12.06 0.23 6.15
C PHE A 820 10.95 1.22 6.45
N ASN A 821 10.67 1.41 7.73
CA ASN A 821 9.65 2.36 8.20
C ASN A 821 10.13 3.81 8.11
N SER A 822 11.45 4.04 8.19
CA SER A 822 12.04 5.38 8.14
C SER A 822 13.23 5.46 7.16
N LEU A 823 13.45 6.66 6.60
CA LEU A 823 14.63 6.92 5.77
C LEU A 823 15.95 6.83 6.55
N ARG A 824 15.89 7.04 7.88
CA ARG A 824 17.06 6.93 8.76
C ARG A 824 17.52 5.48 8.90
N GLU A 825 16.62 4.58 9.26
CA GLU A 825 16.91 3.13 9.35
C GLU A 825 17.41 2.60 8.00
N LEU A 826 16.79 3.01 6.90
CA LEU A 826 17.22 2.67 5.54
C LEU A 826 18.66 3.13 5.24
N GLY A 827 19.02 4.34 5.66
CA GLY A 827 20.37 4.90 5.46
C GLY A 827 21.44 4.08 6.18
N GLY A 828 21.21 3.72 7.44
CA GLY A 828 22.13 2.85 8.20
C GLY A 828 22.24 1.45 7.60
N ALA A 829 21.12 0.91 7.14
CA ALA A 829 21.05 -0.42 6.55
C ALA A 829 21.75 -0.51 5.19
N ARG A 830 21.66 0.56 4.37
CA ARG A 830 22.41 0.69 3.13
C ARG A 830 23.92 0.57 3.35
N ARG A 831 24.44 1.26 4.37
CA ARG A 831 25.87 1.21 4.73
C ARG A 831 26.29 -0.22 5.09
N ILE A 832 25.48 -0.91 5.91
CA ILE A 832 25.74 -2.31 6.30
C ILE A 832 25.75 -3.25 5.08
N LEU A 833 24.84 -3.06 4.11
CA LEU A 833 24.81 -3.83 2.87
C LEU A 833 26.06 -3.59 2.01
N GLU A 834 26.39 -2.31 1.78
CA GLU A 834 27.48 -1.90 0.89
C GLU A 834 28.87 -2.14 1.50
N GLU A 835 29.04 -2.12 2.83
CA GLU A 835 30.35 -2.31 3.47
C GLU A 835 30.53 -3.72 4.07
N GLU A 836 29.64 -4.11 4.99
CA GLU A 836 29.83 -5.30 5.83
C GLU A 836 29.34 -6.58 5.14
N VAL A 837 28.13 -6.56 4.59
CA VAL A 837 27.55 -7.72 3.90
C VAL A 837 28.31 -8.00 2.63
N GLN A 838 28.59 -6.98 1.81
CA GLN A 838 29.40 -7.10 0.58
C GLN A 838 30.74 -7.79 0.84
N THR A 839 31.39 -7.48 1.96
CA THR A 839 32.70 -8.04 2.33
C THR A 839 32.56 -9.47 2.87
N THR A 840 31.61 -9.69 3.79
CA THR A 840 31.46 -10.97 4.50
C THR A 840 30.91 -12.08 3.59
N ILE A 841 29.96 -11.76 2.69
CA ILE A 841 29.29 -12.76 1.83
C ILE A 841 30.25 -13.50 0.87
N ARG A 842 31.44 -12.93 0.60
CA ARG A 842 32.46 -13.52 -0.26
C ARG A 842 33.17 -14.73 0.37
N ARG A 843 33.06 -14.91 1.69
CA ARG A 843 33.66 -16.01 2.46
C ARG A 843 32.66 -16.70 3.36
N TYR A 844 31.36 -16.46 3.15
CA TYR A 844 30.32 -16.95 4.05
C TYR A 844 30.10 -18.46 3.96
N ARG A 845 30.54 -19.11 2.87
CA ARG A 845 30.62 -20.58 2.76
C ARG A 845 31.45 -21.22 3.87
N ASP A 846 32.40 -20.49 4.46
CA ASP A 846 33.27 -21.02 5.52
C ASP A 846 32.53 -21.18 6.85
N ARG A 847 31.31 -20.63 6.96
CA ARG A 847 30.41 -20.83 8.10
C ARG A 847 29.81 -22.23 8.08
N ARG A 848 30.55 -23.19 8.62
CA ARG A 848 30.21 -24.63 8.67
C ARG A 848 30.48 -25.23 10.04
N ARG A 849 29.69 -26.24 10.41
CA ARG A 849 29.94 -27.07 11.59
C ARG A 849 31.09 -28.04 11.34
N ILE A 850 31.72 -28.52 12.40
CA ILE A 850 32.72 -29.59 12.29
C ILE A 850 32.03 -30.87 11.81
N GLY A 851 32.56 -31.48 10.75
CA GLY A 851 32.02 -32.73 10.17
C GLY A 851 30.91 -32.53 9.14
N GLU A 852 30.52 -31.28 8.84
CA GLU A 852 29.54 -30.96 7.81
C GLU A 852 30.19 -31.01 6.42
N ALA A 853 29.85 -32.04 5.63
CA ALA A 853 30.43 -32.26 4.29
C ALA A 853 30.05 -31.15 3.30
N GLU A 854 28.79 -30.72 3.33
CA GLU A 854 28.26 -29.61 2.54
C GLU A 854 27.61 -28.59 3.49
N GLY A 855 28.14 -27.37 3.52
CA GLY A 855 27.63 -26.30 4.38
C GLY A 855 26.31 -25.70 3.89
N LEU A 856 25.59 -24.99 4.76
CA LEU A 856 24.30 -24.37 4.43
C LEU A 856 24.37 -23.24 3.39
N PHE A 857 25.55 -22.66 3.16
CA PHE A 857 25.73 -21.43 2.41
C PHE A 857 26.82 -21.52 1.36
N GLU A 858 26.71 -20.70 0.31
CA GLU A 858 27.74 -20.54 -0.72
C GLU A 858 28.18 -19.07 -0.87
N ASN A 859 29.35 -18.83 -1.47
CA ASN A 859 29.95 -17.50 -1.57
C ASN A 859 29.33 -16.67 -2.70
N ARG A 860 28.97 -15.41 -2.41
CA ARG A 860 28.51 -14.46 -3.43
C ARG A 860 29.63 -13.49 -3.82
N LEU A 861 30.49 -13.91 -4.74
CA LEU A 861 31.68 -13.13 -5.15
C LEU A 861 31.35 -11.79 -5.83
N ARG A 862 30.17 -11.68 -6.44
CA ARG A 862 29.68 -10.50 -7.16
C ARG A 862 28.44 -9.95 -6.46
N PHE A 863 28.67 -9.30 -5.33
CA PHE A 863 27.68 -8.48 -4.63
C PHE A 863 28.14 -7.03 -4.76
N ASN A 864 27.40 -6.18 -5.46
CA ASN A 864 27.77 -4.77 -5.62
C ASN A 864 26.59 -3.85 -5.99
N ASP A 865 25.38 -4.38 -6.18
CA ASP A 865 24.26 -3.58 -6.67
C ASP A 865 23.12 -3.49 -5.66
N VAL A 866 23.11 -2.39 -4.91
CA VAL A 866 22.07 -2.01 -3.98
C VAL A 866 21.31 -0.82 -4.56
N VAL A 867 20.06 -1.04 -4.96
CA VAL A 867 19.19 0.02 -5.51
C VAL A 867 18.27 0.57 -4.45
N GLU A 868 17.95 1.86 -4.54
CA GLU A 868 17.09 2.54 -3.57
C GLU A 868 15.76 2.97 -4.23
N LEU A 869 14.66 2.61 -3.58
CA LEU A 869 13.29 2.92 -3.97
C LEU A 869 12.62 3.79 -2.90
N THR A 870 12.95 5.08 -2.89
CA THR A 870 12.40 6.06 -1.95
C THR A 870 12.02 7.37 -2.64
N SER A 871 11.28 8.23 -1.92
CA SER A 871 10.80 9.53 -2.43
C SER A 871 11.91 10.55 -2.71
N ARG A 872 13.13 10.37 -2.17
CA ARG A 872 14.28 11.24 -2.46
C ARG A 872 15.02 10.87 -3.74
N VAL A 873 14.77 9.67 -4.28
CA VAL A 873 15.38 9.21 -5.52
C VAL A 873 14.61 9.80 -6.72
N PRO A 874 15.29 10.40 -7.71
CA PRO A 874 14.64 10.92 -8.90
C PRO A 874 13.81 9.87 -9.64
N THR A 875 12.63 10.25 -10.14
CA THR A 875 11.64 9.37 -10.79
C THR A 875 12.23 8.47 -11.88
N ASN A 876 13.14 8.99 -12.72
CA ASN A 876 13.80 8.22 -13.77
C ASN A 876 14.71 7.11 -13.23
N LYS A 877 15.42 7.36 -12.12
CA LYS A 877 16.25 6.32 -11.47
C LYS A 877 15.40 5.22 -10.85
N VAL A 878 14.24 5.58 -10.30
CA VAL A 878 13.29 4.60 -9.76
C VAL A 878 12.70 3.74 -10.88
N ALA A 879 12.34 4.35 -12.02
CA ALA A 879 11.88 3.63 -13.20
C ALA A 879 12.95 2.65 -13.73
N ASP A 880 14.21 3.08 -13.80
CA ASP A 880 15.34 2.23 -14.17
C ASP A 880 15.53 1.05 -13.19
N ALA A 881 15.54 1.33 -11.88
CA ALA A 881 15.65 0.29 -10.84
C ALA A 881 14.52 -0.73 -10.94
N ARG A 882 13.28 -0.29 -11.18
CA ARG A 882 12.14 -1.18 -11.40
C ARG A 882 12.33 -2.08 -12.62
N ARG A 883 12.72 -1.51 -13.77
CA ARG A 883 12.97 -2.30 -14.99
C ARG A 883 13.99 -3.40 -14.71
N ARG A 884 15.10 -3.02 -14.08
CA ARG A 884 16.19 -3.93 -13.71
C ARG A 884 15.75 -5.06 -12.79
N LEU A 885 14.95 -4.75 -11.78
CA LEU A 885 14.38 -5.73 -10.85
C LEU A 885 13.44 -6.75 -11.53
N GLY A 886 12.83 -6.38 -12.66
CA GLY A 886 12.02 -7.29 -13.48
C GLY A 886 12.83 -8.25 -14.37
N HIS A 887 14.13 -8.02 -14.58
CA HIS A 887 14.96 -8.91 -15.38
C HIS A 887 15.47 -10.11 -14.57
N PRO A 888 15.61 -11.30 -15.20
CA PRO A 888 16.22 -12.47 -14.58
C PRO A 888 17.62 -12.20 -14.01
N PHE A 889 17.98 -12.86 -12.91
CA PHE A 889 19.25 -12.66 -12.19
C PHE A 889 20.50 -13.02 -13.02
N HIS A 890 20.33 -13.93 -13.98
CA HIS A 890 21.40 -14.35 -14.87
C HIS A 890 21.81 -13.23 -15.86
N ASP A 891 20.94 -12.24 -16.10
CA ASP A 891 21.29 -11.05 -16.89
C ASP A 891 22.20 -10.11 -16.09
N ARG A 892 23.50 -10.23 -16.35
CA ARG A 892 24.55 -9.45 -15.67
C ARG A 892 24.44 -7.94 -15.89
N ARG A 893 23.76 -7.46 -16.94
CA ARG A 893 23.60 -6.01 -17.19
C ARG A 893 22.52 -5.39 -16.32
N HIS A 894 21.56 -6.19 -15.89
CA HIS A 894 20.39 -5.74 -15.15
C HIS A 894 20.31 -6.31 -13.73
N ARG A 895 21.21 -7.22 -13.35
CA ARG A 895 21.32 -7.79 -12.00
C ARG A 895 21.18 -6.74 -10.89
N VAL A 896 20.37 -7.07 -9.89
CA VAL A 896 20.23 -6.33 -8.63
C VAL A 896 20.36 -7.31 -7.48
N ASP A 897 21.29 -7.05 -6.56
CA ASP A 897 21.51 -7.92 -5.39
C ASP A 897 20.50 -7.62 -4.28
N SER A 898 20.28 -6.33 -4.01
CA SER A 898 19.36 -5.86 -2.99
C SER A 898 18.62 -4.61 -3.46
N ALA A 899 17.34 -4.51 -3.12
CA ALA A 899 16.57 -3.28 -3.27
C ALA A 899 16.09 -2.83 -1.90
N ILE A 900 16.40 -1.60 -1.51
CA ILE A 900 15.94 -1.02 -0.24
C ILE A 900 14.84 0.00 -0.50
N ALA A 901 13.74 -0.08 0.24
CA ALA A 901 12.55 0.70 -0.01
C ALA A 901 11.84 1.14 1.28
N THR A 902 11.07 2.21 1.19
CA THR A 902 10.08 2.60 2.22
C THR A 902 8.67 2.30 1.73
N ASN A 903 7.66 2.93 2.35
CA ASN A 903 6.26 2.97 1.90
C ASN A 903 6.06 3.24 0.39
N MET A 904 7.05 3.74 -0.33
CA MET A 904 6.97 3.86 -1.78
C MET A 904 6.79 2.52 -2.51
N ILE A 905 7.21 1.39 -1.92
CA ILE A 905 7.00 0.06 -2.51
C ILE A 905 5.56 -0.45 -2.33
N SER A 906 4.87 0.01 -1.28
CA SER A 906 3.48 -0.43 -1.04
C SER A 906 2.54 0.05 -2.14
N VAL A 907 2.99 1.01 -2.95
CA VAL A 907 2.22 1.66 -4.01
C VAL A 907 2.80 1.41 -5.40
N GLY A 908 1.96 0.93 -6.33
CA GLY A 908 2.21 1.05 -7.78
C GLY A 908 3.45 0.37 -8.38
N LEU A 909 4.24 -0.41 -7.65
CA LEU A 909 5.36 -1.18 -8.21
C LEU A 909 4.94 -2.65 -8.40
N ASP A 910 4.87 -3.09 -9.66
CA ASP A 910 4.49 -4.46 -10.02
C ASP A 910 5.69 -5.18 -10.64
N ILE A 911 6.26 -6.13 -9.92
CA ILE A 911 7.41 -6.94 -10.34
C ILE A 911 7.13 -8.39 -9.96
N THR A 912 6.78 -9.21 -10.96
CA THR A 912 6.40 -10.62 -10.77
C THR A 912 7.57 -11.51 -10.35
N ARG A 913 8.80 -11.11 -10.69
CA ARG A 913 10.02 -11.88 -10.42
C ARG A 913 10.34 -12.05 -8.92
N LEU A 914 10.00 -11.08 -8.07
CA LEU A 914 10.52 -11.04 -6.69
C LEU A 914 9.80 -12.03 -5.77
N GLY A 915 10.58 -12.89 -5.11
CA GLY A 915 10.10 -13.89 -4.14
C GLY A 915 10.53 -13.66 -2.70
N LEU A 916 11.44 -12.72 -2.42
CA LEU A 916 12.06 -12.53 -1.09
C LEU A 916 11.98 -11.09 -0.58
N MET A 917 11.41 -10.89 0.61
CA MET A 917 11.38 -9.60 1.30
C MET A 917 11.86 -9.72 2.75
N VAL A 918 12.60 -8.72 3.21
CA VAL A 918 12.94 -8.52 4.63
C VAL A 918 12.28 -7.23 5.11
N VAL A 919 11.49 -7.31 6.18
CA VAL A 919 10.79 -6.15 6.78
C VAL A 919 11.44 -5.81 8.12
N LEU A 920 11.86 -4.56 8.31
CA LEU A 920 12.48 -4.12 9.55
C LEU A 920 11.51 -3.37 10.45
N GLY A 921 11.13 -4.03 11.55
CA GLY A 921 10.12 -3.58 12.49
C GLY A 921 8.71 -3.64 11.92
N GLN A 922 7.70 -3.67 12.79
CA GLN A 922 6.32 -3.58 12.33
C GLN A 922 6.03 -2.16 11.82
N PRO A 923 5.52 -1.98 10.58
CA PRO A 923 5.04 -0.69 10.10
C PRO A 923 3.96 -0.10 11.00
N LYS A 924 3.75 1.22 10.92
CA LYS A 924 2.76 1.90 11.77
C LYS A 924 1.35 1.42 11.52
N THR A 925 1.02 1.15 10.25
CA THR A 925 -0.31 0.69 9.86
C THR A 925 -0.25 -0.72 9.30
N HIS A 926 -1.28 -1.50 9.60
CA HIS A 926 -1.42 -2.86 9.08
C HIS A 926 -1.68 -2.86 7.57
N ALA A 927 -2.41 -1.85 7.08
CA ALA A 927 -2.63 -1.65 5.65
C ALA A 927 -1.31 -1.53 4.87
N GLU A 928 -0.37 -0.72 5.37
CA GLU A 928 0.96 -0.55 4.78
C GLU A 928 1.76 -1.87 4.79
N TYR A 929 1.72 -2.61 5.90
CA TYR A 929 2.40 -3.91 6.02
C TYR A 929 1.87 -4.93 4.99
N ILE A 930 0.55 -5.09 4.89
CA ILE A 930 -0.09 -6.01 3.94
C ILE A 930 0.28 -5.63 2.51
N GLN A 931 0.20 -4.35 2.17
CA GLN A 931 0.46 -3.88 0.81
C GLN A 931 1.93 -3.98 0.41
N ALA A 932 2.85 -3.62 1.30
CA ALA A 932 4.28 -3.76 1.06
C ALA A 932 4.66 -5.23 0.89
N THR A 933 4.23 -6.10 1.81
CA THR A 933 4.55 -7.54 1.74
C THR A 933 3.85 -8.26 0.59
N SER A 934 2.74 -7.71 0.06
CA SER A 934 2.09 -8.20 -1.17
C SER A 934 2.86 -7.98 -2.47
N ARG A 935 4.05 -7.36 -2.42
CA ARG A 935 4.91 -7.10 -3.58
C ARG A 935 5.88 -8.24 -3.89
N VAL A 936 5.94 -9.27 -3.05
CA VAL A 936 6.70 -10.51 -3.32
C VAL A 936 5.79 -11.72 -3.36
N GLY A 937 6.13 -12.71 -4.18
CA GLY A 937 5.34 -13.92 -4.34
C GLY A 937 3.97 -13.67 -4.97
N ARG A 938 3.97 -13.00 -6.14
CA ARG A 938 2.75 -12.74 -6.94
C ARG A 938 2.47 -13.80 -7.99
N ASP A 939 3.51 -14.52 -8.37
CA ASP A 939 3.51 -15.59 -9.36
C ASP A 939 3.48 -16.93 -8.61
N ASP A 940 2.63 -17.85 -9.07
CA ASP A 940 2.38 -19.14 -8.42
C ASP A 940 3.61 -20.06 -8.49
N GLU A 941 4.42 -19.87 -9.53
CA GLU A 941 5.69 -20.58 -9.68
C GLU A 941 6.79 -19.98 -8.82
N ARG A 942 6.56 -18.82 -8.17
CA ARG A 942 7.58 -18.05 -7.44
C ARG A 942 7.05 -17.63 -6.07
N PRO A 943 6.75 -18.57 -5.15
CA PRO A 943 6.04 -18.25 -3.92
C PRO A 943 6.84 -17.34 -3.00
N GLY A 944 6.16 -16.42 -2.31
CA GLY A 944 6.81 -15.39 -1.51
C GLY A 944 7.32 -15.88 -0.16
N LEU A 945 8.46 -15.35 0.26
CA LEU A 945 9.04 -15.45 1.60
C LEU A 945 9.24 -14.05 2.18
N VAL A 946 8.58 -13.76 3.29
CA VAL A 946 8.67 -12.49 4.02
C VAL A 946 9.29 -12.74 5.38
N VAL A 947 10.45 -12.16 5.63
CA VAL A 947 11.15 -12.27 6.92
C VAL A 947 11.01 -10.95 7.67
N THR A 948 10.27 -10.96 8.77
CA THR A 948 10.00 -9.76 9.59
C THR A 948 10.93 -9.75 10.80
N LEU A 949 11.83 -8.77 10.84
CA LEU A 949 12.78 -8.54 11.93
C LEU A 949 12.13 -7.61 12.96
N LEU A 950 11.79 -8.15 14.12
CA LEU A 950 11.03 -7.44 15.15
C LEU A 950 11.95 -7.05 16.31
N ASN A 951 11.72 -5.87 16.90
CA ASN A 951 12.45 -5.42 18.07
C ASN A 951 11.63 -5.66 19.35
N VAL A 952 12.07 -6.59 20.21
CA VAL A 952 11.36 -6.94 21.46
C VAL A 952 11.17 -5.78 22.44
N HIS A 953 11.98 -4.71 22.31
CA HIS A 953 11.88 -3.52 23.15
C HIS A 953 10.79 -2.56 22.69
N LYS A 954 10.34 -2.68 21.44
CA LYS A 954 9.17 -1.97 20.93
C LYS A 954 7.92 -2.79 21.34
N PRO A 955 7.01 -2.26 22.18
CA PRO A 955 5.85 -3.02 22.66
C PRO A 955 4.97 -3.56 21.53
N ARG A 956 4.84 -2.79 20.44
CA ARG A 956 4.13 -3.20 19.21
C ARG A 956 4.75 -4.45 18.60
N ASP A 957 6.03 -4.39 18.24
CA ASP A 957 6.78 -5.50 17.64
C ASP A 957 6.74 -6.75 18.52
N ARG A 958 6.93 -6.60 19.84
CA ARG A 958 6.83 -7.72 20.78
C ARG A 958 5.44 -8.36 20.75
N SER A 959 4.37 -7.56 20.78
CA SER A 959 3.00 -8.08 20.72
C SER A 959 2.73 -8.85 19.42
N HIS A 960 3.27 -8.39 18.29
CA HIS A 960 3.12 -9.12 17.02
C HIS A 960 3.94 -10.41 17.01
N TYR A 961 5.16 -10.40 17.54
CA TYR A 961 6.00 -11.58 17.64
C TYR A 961 5.37 -12.67 18.52
N GLU A 962 4.87 -12.30 19.70
CA GLU A 962 4.27 -13.25 20.67
C GLU A 962 2.98 -13.91 20.16
N ARG A 963 2.32 -13.30 19.17
CA ARG A 963 1.06 -13.76 18.55
C ARG A 963 1.19 -13.97 17.04
N PHE A 964 2.40 -14.23 16.55
CA PHE A 964 2.77 -14.08 15.15
C PHE A 964 1.86 -14.87 14.19
N ARG A 965 1.56 -16.13 14.51
CA ARG A 965 0.72 -16.99 13.67
C ARG A 965 -0.69 -16.44 13.52
N HIS A 966 -1.42 -16.29 14.63
CA HIS A 966 -2.79 -15.78 14.60
C HIS A 966 -2.88 -14.38 14.00
N TYR A 967 -1.90 -13.52 14.30
CA TYR A 967 -1.82 -12.19 13.72
C TYR A 967 -1.78 -12.22 12.20
N HIS A 968 -0.93 -13.04 11.56
CA HIS A 968 -0.85 -13.12 10.10
C HIS A 968 -2.04 -13.86 9.47
N GLU A 969 -2.57 -14.90 10.10
CA GLU A 969 -3.76 -15.62 9.61
C GLU A 969 -5.00 -14.72 9.60
N THR A 970 -5.03 -13.69 10.46
CA THR A 970 -6.16 -12.76 10.65
C THR A 970 -5.84 -11.29 10.38
N PHE A 971 -4.67 -10.94 9.83
CA PHE A 971 -4.16 -9.56 9.77
C PHE A 971 -5.07 -8.52 9.09
N TYR A 972 -6.01 -8.91 8.21
CA TYR A 972 -6.98 -7.97 7.62
C TYR A 972 -7.98 -7.48 8.67
N ARG A 973 -8.25 -8.24 9.73
CA ARG A 973 -9.01 -7.80 10.92
C ARG A 973 -8.31 -6.65 11.65
N SER A 974 -6.98 -6.62 11.61
CA SER A 974 -6.16 -5.63 12.30
C SER A 974 -5.99 -4.33 11.50
N VAL A 975 -6.49 -4.27 10.26
CA VAL A 975 -6.50 -3.03 9.46
C VAL A 975 -7.25 -1.94 10.23
N GLU A 976 -6.64 -0.78 10.34
CA GLU A 976 -7.19 0.36 11.06
C GLU A 976 -8.27 1.06 10.23
N ALA A 977 -9.31 1.57 10.90
CA ALA A 977 -10.24 2.49 10.27
C ALA A 977 -9.51 3.79 9.89
N SER A 978 -9.66 4.21 8.63
CA SER A 978 -9.04 5.45 8.15
C SER A 978 -9.81 6.67 8.66
N SER A 979 -9.17 7.52 9.46
CA SER A 979 -9.78 8.75 9.97
C SER A 979 -9.57 9.93 9.02
N VAL A 980 -10.66 10.63 8.68
CA VAL A 980 -10.69 11.83 7.83
C VAL A 980 -11.71 12.84 8.40
N THR A 981 -11.29 14.09 8.63
CA THR A 981 -12.08 15.11 9.36
C THR A 981 -12.00 16.52 8.74
N PRO A 982 -12.56 16.73 7.53
CA PRO A 982 -12.31 17.92 6.69
C PRO A 982 -12.76 19.26 7.28
N PHE A 983 -13.74 19.26 8.20
CA PHE A 983 -14.26 20.46 8.87
C PHE A 983 -13.78 20.61 10.31
N SER A 984 -12.77 19.86 10.73
CA SER A 984 -12.13 20.06 12.03
C SER A 984 -11.46 21.43 12.12
N ALA A 985 -11.35 21.99 13.33
CA ALA A 985 -10.74 23.32 13.54
C ALA A 985 -9.37 23.45 12.87
N ARG A 986 -8.52 22.42 12.99
CA ARG A 986 -7.18 22.40 12.39
C ARG A 986 -7.20 22.34 10.86
N ALA A 987 -8.17 21.64 10.27
CA ALA A 987 -8.37 21.60 8.83
C ALA A 987 -8.79 22.97 8.30
N LEU A 988 -9.74 23.61 8.99
CA LEU A 988 -10.23 24.94 8.64
C LEU A 988 -9.11 25.99 8.72
N ASP A 989 -8.30 25.96 9.78
CA ASP A 989 -7.19 26.89 9.95
C ASP A 989 -6.09 26.76 8.88
N ARG A 990 -5.89 25.55 8.33
CA ARG A 990 -4.84 25.27 7.34
C ARG A 990 -5.31 25.46 5.90
N GLY A 991 -6.49 24.96 5.55
CA GLY A 991 -6.91 24.81 4.16
C GLY A 991 -8.06 25.70 3.71
N PHE A 992 -8.82 26.28 4.63
CA PHE A 992 -10.12 26.88 4.30
C PHE A 992 -10.01 28.11 3.40
N ALA A 993 -9.03 28.98 3.65
CA ALA A 993 -8.83 30.18 2.83
C ALA A 993 -8.57 29.83 1.36
N GLY A 994 -7.71 28.84 1.10
CA GLY A 994 -7.43 28.38 -0.26
C GLY A 994 -8.63 27.70 -0.92
N ALA A 995 -9.38 26.87 -0.18
CA ALA A 995 -10.59 26.21 -0.68
C ALA A 995 -11.70 27.23 -1.02
N LEU A 996 -11.91 28.23 -0.15
CA LEU A 996 -12.90 29.29 -0.33
C LEU A 996 -12.55 30.19 -1.52
N VAL A 997 -11.30 30.68 -1.58
CA VAL A 997 -10.86 31.54 -2.70
C VAL A 997 -10.92 30.77 -4.01
N GLY A 998 -10.53 29.49 -4.02
CA GLY A 998 -10.63 28.63 -5.20
C GLY A 998 -12.09 28.45 -5.64
N LEU A 999 -13.00 28.21 -4.71
CA LEU A 999 -14.42 28.09 -5.02
C LEU A 999 -15.00 29.40 -5.56
N ALA A 1000 -14.77 30.52 -4.88
CA ALA A 1000 -15.23 31.84 -5.30
C ALA A 1000 -14.72 32.22 -6.71
N ARG A 1001 -13.41 32.03 -6.96
CA ARG A 1001 -12.73 32.34 -8.22
C ARG A 1001 -13.35 31.62 -9.43
N HIS A 1002 -13.88 30.41 -9.23
CA HIS A 1002 -14.44 29.56 -10.29
C HIS A 1002 -15.98 29.50 -10.30
N LEU A 1003 -16.66 30.03 -9.28
CA LEU A 1003 -18.13 30.17 -9.28
C LEU A 1003 -18.61 31.37 -10.10
N ASP A 1004 -17.82 32.46 -10.10
CA ASP A 1004 -18.17 33.70 -10.79
C ASP A 1004 -17.11 34.05 -11.85
N PRO A 1005 -17.50 34.16 -13.14
CA PRO A 1005 -16.59 34.54 -14.23
C PRO A 1005 -15.83 35.86 -14.01
N ALA A 1006 -16.40 36.82 -13.27
CA ALA A 1006 -15.76 38.10 -12.98
C ALA A 1006 -14.56 37.98 -12.03
N LEU A 1007 -14.50 36.89 -11.26
CA LEU A 1007 -13.42 36.60 -10.32
C LEU A 1007 -12.33 35.71 -10.92
N THR A 1008 -12.57 35.03 -12.05
CA THR A 1008 -11.62 34.06 -12.62
C THR A 1008 -10.28 34.67 -13.08
N PRO A 1009 -10.26 35.83 -13.79
CA PRO A 1009 -9.01 36.48 -14.20
C PRO A 1009 -8.10 36.86 -13.02
N PRO A 1010 -6.78 36.99 -13.21
CA PRO A 1010 -5.84 37.26 -12.12
C PRO A 1010 -6.15 38.54 -11.34
N ASP A 1011 -6.56 39.59 -12.06
CA ASP A 1011 -7.00 40.90 -11.59
C ASP A 1011 -8.48 40.93 -11.17
N GLY A 1012 -9.25 39.88 -11.50
CA GLY A 1012 -10.63 39.71 -11.07
C GLY A 1012 -10.79 39.69 -9.55
N VAL A 1013 -9.70 39.47 -8.81
CA VAL A 1013 -9.63 39.59 -7.35
C VAL A 1013 -10.13 40.94 -6.82
N GLU A 1014 -10.06 42.00 -7.61
CA GLU A 1014 -10.50 43.35 -7.24
C GLU A 1014 -12.03 43.54 -7.34
N ASN A 1015 -12.73 42.62 -8.02
CA ASN A 1015 -14.17 42.68 -8.26
C ASN A 1015 -15.01 42.09 -7.12
N VAL A 1016 -14.39 41.63 -6.03
CA VAL A 1016 -15.06 40.90 -4.94
C VAL A 1016 -16.28 41.65 -4.39
N ASP A 1017 -16.21 42.97 -4.21
CA ASP A 1017 -17.31 43.75 -3.66
C ASP A 1017 -18.55 43.78 -4.57
N GLY A 1018 -18.34 43.72 -5.89
CA GLY A 1018 -19.43 43.72 -6.87
C GLY A 1018 -20.23 42.42 -6.90
N VAL A 1019 -19.62 41.31 -6.45
CA VAL A 1019 -20.22 39.97 -6.49
C VAL A 1019 -20.35 39.32 -5.11
N ARG A 1020 -19.97 40.03 -4.04
CA ARG A 1020 -19.84 39.49 -2.66
C ARG A 1020 -21.07 38.72 -2.21
N ALA A 1021 -22.26 39.33 -2.26
CA ALA A 1021 -23.48 38.73 -1.75
C ALA A 1021 -23.87 37.43 -2.50
N ALA A 1022 -23.72 37.42 -3.83
CA ALA A 1022 -24.03 36.26 -4.65
C ALA A 1022 -23.01 35.12 -4.44
N VAL A 1023 -21.73 35.46 -4.34
CA VAL A 1023 -20.65 34.50 -4.07
C VAL A 1023 -20.79 33.92 -2.67
N GLU A 1024 -21.03 34.75 -1.66
CA GLU A 1024 -21.23 34.32 -0.27
C GLU A 1024 -22.36 33.30 -0.15
N GLN A 1025 -23.52 33.59 -0.73
CA GLN A 1025 -24.65 32.68 -0.72
C GLN A 1025 -24.29 31.34 -1.38
N ARG A 1026 -23.71 31.36 -2.59
CA ARG A 1026 -23.36 30.13 -3.32
C ARG A 1026 -22.26 29.31 -2.63
N VAL A 1027 -21.29 29.98 -2.00
CA VAL A 1027 -20.23 29.32 -1.21
C VAL A 1027 -20.82 28.67 0.04
N LEU A 1028 -21.69 29.39 0.76
CA LEU A 1028 -22.39 28.85 1.92
C LEU A 1028 -23.25 27.64 1.54
N ASP A 1029 -24.06 27.73 0.50
CA ASP A 1029 -24.92 26.63 0.05
C ASP A 1029 -24.08 25.38 -0.26
N ALA A 1030 -22.97 25.55 -0.98
CA ALA A 1030 -22.06 24.46 -1.32
C ALA A 1030 -21.40 23.81 -0.10
N LEU A 1031 -20.88 24.62 0.84
CA LEU A 1031 -20.19 24.13 2.03
C LEU A 1031 -21.16 23.53 3.05
N MET A 1032 -22.34 24.12 3.23
CA MET A 1032 -23.37 23.61 4.15
C MET A 1032 -23.95 22.29 3.66
N ALA A 1033 -24.27 22.18 2.35
CA ALA A 1033 -24.73 20.91 1.78
C ALA A 1033 -23.72 19.78 2.06
N ARG A 1034 -22.43 20.08 1.97
CA ARG A 1034 -21.37 19.10 2.21
C ARG A 1034 -21.13 18.79 3.69
N LEU A 1035 -21.25 19.79 4.56
CA LEU A 1035 -21.13 19.62 6.01
C LEU A 1035 -22.28 18.76 6.56
N ASN A 1036 -23.49 18.92 6.02
CA ASN A 1036 -24.66 18.14 6.40
C ASN A 1036 -24.53 16.64 6.09
N GLU A 1037 -23.75 16.31 5.06
CA GLU A 1037 -23.45 14.94 4.64
C GLU A 1037 -22.26 14.33 5.39
N GLN A 1038 -21.62 15.05 6.32
CA GLN A 1038 -20.50 14.49 7.10
C GLN A 1038 -20.99 13.46 8.12
N PRO A 1039 -20.20 12.41 8.42
CA PRO A 1039 -20.52 11.42 9.44
C PRO A 1039 -20.31 12.00 10.84
N LEU A 1040 -21.24 12.85 11.29
CA LEU A 1040 -21.26 13.48 12.61
C LEU A 1040 -22.53 13.07 13.34
N ASP A 1041 -22.40 12.21 14.33
CA ASP A 1041 -23.54 11.67 15.08
C ASP A 1041 -24.08 12.67 16.11
N ASP A 1042 -23.22 13.54 16.63
CA ASP A 1042 -23.58 14.58 17.59
C ASP A 1042 -24.17 15.82 16.88
N GLU A 1043 -25.43 16.14 17.18
CA GLU A 1043 -26.12 17.32 16.65
C GLU A 1043 -25.50 18.64 17.13
N ASP A 1044 -25.04 18.71 18.38
CA ASP A 1044 -24.41 19.91 18.95
C ASP A 1044 -23.06 20.16 18.26
N GLU A 1045 -22.27 19.11 18.03
CA GLU A 1045 -21.00 19.21 17.29
C GLU A 1045 -21.25 19.67 15.84
N ARG A 1046 -22.31 19.15 15.20
CA ARG A 1046 -22.69 19.54 13.84
C ARG A 1046 -23.08 21.03 13.78
N ASP A 1047 -23.87 21.51 14.73
CA ASP A 1047 -24.30 22.91 14.77
C ASP A 1047 -23.15 23.87 15.12
N GLU A 1048 -22.23 23.49 16.01
CA GLU A 1048 -21.00 24.25 16.27
C GLU A 1048 -20.15 24.37 14.98
N ARG A 1049 -19.95 23.26 14.26
CA ARG A 1049 -19.21 23.26 12.99
C ARG A 1049 -19.91 24.11 11.93
N ARG A 1050 -21.25 24.08 11.84
CA ARG A 1050 -22.04 24.91 10.91
C ARG A 1050 -21.80 26.40 11.19
N LEU A 1051 -21.96 26.83 12.43
CA LEU A 1051 -21.73 28.22 12.83
C LEU A 1051 -20.28 28.66 12.57
N SER A 1052 -19.30 27.79 12.88
CA SER A 1052 -17.88 28.03 12.62
C SER A 1052 -17.60 28.25 11.14
N VAL A 1053 -18.14 27.41 10.25
CA VAL A 1053 -17.98 27.56 8.79
C VAL A 1053 -18.67 28.83 8.29
N GLN A 1054 -19.91 29.12 8.73
CA GLN A 1054 -20.62 30.34 8.34
C GLN A 1054 -19.85 31.60 8.71
N HIS A 1055 -19.39 31.69 9.96
CA HIS A 1055 -18.62 32.82 10.44
C HIS A 1055 -17.31 32.99 9.65
N ARG A 1056 -16.59 31.89 9.38
CA ARG A 1056 -15.34 31.92 8.60
C ARG A 1056 -15.54 32.35 7.15
N VAL A 1057 -16.66 31.98 6.51
CA VAL A 1057 -16.97 32.46 5.14
C VAL A 1057 -17.14 33.98 5.13
N SER A 1058 -18.00 34.52 6.00
CA SER A 1058 -18.22 35.96 6.09
C SER A 1058 -16.93 36.71 6.45
N ASP A 1059 -16.18 36.21 7.44
CA ASP A 1059 -14.93 36.82 7.90
C ASP A 1059 -13.84 36.85 6.81
N LEU A 1060 -13.71 35.77 6.01
CA LEU A 1060 -12.76 35.74 4.91
C LEU A 1060 -13.16 36.65 3.75
N LEU A 1061 -14.45 36.72 3.39
CA LEU A 1061 -14.91 37.65 2.35
C LEU A 1061 -14.73 39.11 2.79
N ASP A 1062 -15.03 39.44 4.05
CA ASP A 1062 -14.76 40.78 4.60
C ASP A 1062 -13.28 41.11 4.63
N ALA A 1063 -12.43 40.15 5.00
CA ALA A 1063 -10.99 40.32 4.96
C ALA A 1063 -10.49 40.51 3.53
N TRP A 1064 -11.08 39.85 2.54
CA TRP A 1064 -10.71 39.99 1.12
C TRP A 1064 -10.99 41.42 0.66
N SER A 1065 -12.21 41.92 0.85
CA SER A 1065 -12.58 43.30 0.51
C SER A 1065 -11.63 44.32 1.16
N ARG A 1066 -11.31 44.15 2.44
CA ARG A 1066 -10.37 45.03 3.16
C ARG A 1066 -8.96 45.00 2.58
N VAL A 1067 -8.43 43.82 2.22
CA VAL A 1067 -7.10 43.69 1.59
C VAL A 1067 -7.07 44.42 0.25
N VAL A 1068 -8.13 44.29 -0.55
CA VAL A 1068 -8.25 45.01 -1.83
C VAL A 1068 -8.28 46.52 -1.60
N ASP A 1069 -9.08 46.99 -0.64
CA ASP A 1069 -9.17 48.41 -0.30
C ASP A 1069 -7.86 49.00 0.24
N ASP A 1070 -7.13 48.25 1.07
CA ASP A 1070 -5.84 48.67 1.62
C ASP A 1070 -4.82 48.91 0.48
N TYR A 1071 -4.66 47.96 -0.44
CA TYR A 1071 -3.78 48.14 -1.59
C TYR A 1071 -4.28 49.19 -2.58
N ARG A 1072 -5.58 49.32 -2.77
CA ARG A 1072 -6.19 50.34 -3.63
C ARG A 1072 -5.91 51.76 -3.10
N LYS A 1073 -5.95 51.97 -1.77
CA LYS A 1073 -5.57 53.27 -1.15
C LYS A 1073 -4.11 53.64 -1.41
N ASP A 1074 -3.24 52.64 -1.46
CA ASP A 1074 -1.82 52.82 -1.77
C ASP A 1074 -1.55 52.94 -3.29
N GLY A 1075 -2.60 52.90 -4.13
CA GLY A 1075 -2.48 52.98 -5.59
C GLY A 1075 -1.86 51.73 -6.22
N VAL A 1076 -1.95 50.58 -5.55
CA VAL A 1076 -1.34 49.32 -5.97
C VAL A 1076 -2.42 48.34 -6.44
N ALA A 1077 -2.25 47.79 -7.64
CA ALA A 1077 -3.15 46.76 -8.18
C ALA A 1077 -2.99 45.44 -7.43
N VAL A 1078 -4.07 44.65 -7.37
CA VAL A 1078 -4.10 43.35 -6.68
C VAL A 1078 -4.26 42.20 -7.67
N VAL A 1079 -3.60 41.08 -7.39
CA VAL A 1079 -3.78 39.80 -8.10
C VAL A 1079 -3.90 38.65 -7.11
N TYR A 1080 -4.37 37.47 -7.53
CA TYR A 1080 -4.41 36.31 -6.64
C TYR A 1080 -3.02 35.88 -6.14
N GLY A 1081 -2.06 35.64 -7.04
CA GLY A 1081 -0.73 35.14 -6.68
C GLY A 1081 0.43 35.85 -7.38
N LYS A 1082 1.61 35.81 -6.74
CA LYS A 1082 2.86 36.33 -7.32
C LYS A 1082 3.16 35.62 -8.65
N GLY A 1083 3.32 36.38 -9.73
CA GLY A 1083 3.76 35.88 -11.05
C GLY A 1083 2.65 35.45 -12.01
N GLU A 1084 1.37 35.72 -11.72
CA GLU A 1084 0.28 35.61 -12.72
C GLU A 1084 0.33 36.74 -13.76
N THR A 1085 0.81 37.93 -13.38
CA THR A 1085 0.95 39.11 -14.25
C THR A 1085 2.38 39.68 -14.22
N ARG A 1086 2.64 40.74 -15.01
CA ARG A 1086 3.95 41.44 -15.01
C ARG A 1086 4.21 42.10 -13.64
N SER A 1087 5.50 42.25 -13.31
CA SER A 1087 6.01 42.91 -12.09
C SER A 1087 5.25 44.20 -11.75
N GLY A 1088 4.68 44.31 -10.53
CA GLY A 1088 3.99 45.51 -10.05
C GLY A 1088 2.84 45.25 -9.04
N PRO A 1089 1.89 44.34 -9.33
CA PRO A 1089 0.74 44.08 -8.46
C PRO A 1089 1.08 43.29 -7.19
N LYS A 1090 0.30 43.50 -6.12
CA LYS A 1090 0.41 42.79 -4.84
C LYS A 1090 -0.51 41.55 -4.80
N PRO A 1091 -0.10 40.46 -4.16
CA PRO A 1091 -0.89 39.24 -4.11
C PRO A 1091 -1.89 39.23 -2.94
N LEU A 1092 -3.09 38.71 -3.17
CA LEU A 1092 -4.02 38.30 -2.11
C LEU A 1092 -3.50 37.05 -1.39
N LEU A 1093 -3.22 35.99 -2.15
CA LEU A 1093 -2.76 34.71 -1.62
C LEU A 1093 -1.28 34.78 -1.25
N ARG A 1094 -0.97 34.34 -0.03
CA ARG A 1094 0.38 34.28 0.52
C ARG A 1094 0.82 32.83 0.68
N ASP A 1095 2.10 32.59 0.48
CA ASP A 1095 2.66 31.26 0.73
C ASP A 1095 2.65 31.02 2.26
N VAL A 1096 2.53 29.75 2.68
CA VAL A 1096 2.30 29.41 4.11
C VAL A 1096 3.45 29.85 5.03
N LEU A 1097 4.66 29.93 4.47
CA LEU A 1097 5.89 30.33 5.14
C LEU A 1097 6.18 31.83 5.07
N ASP A 1098 5.29 32.63 4.47
CA ASP A 1098 5.42 34.08 4.55
C ASP A 1098 5.19 34.49 6.02
N ASP A 1099 6.11 35.24 6.62
CA ASP A 1099 6.01 35.74 8.00
C ASP A 1099 5.66 37.25 8.06
N ASP A 1100 5.95 37.98 6.99
CA ASP A 1100 5.73 39.42 6.89
C ASP A 1100 4.36 39.74 6.27
N PHE A 1101 3.46 40.29 7.09
CA PHE A 1101 2.12 40.69 6.68
C PHE A 1101 1.84 42.14 7.02
N GLU A 1102 1.20 42.84 6.08
CA GLU A 1102 0.79 44.23 6.23
C GLU A 1102 -0.32 44.39 7.29
N SER A 1103 -1.19 43.38 7.45
CA SER A 1103 -2.21 43.36 8.50
C SER A 1103 -2.67 41.94 8.84
N ALA A 1104 -3.47 41.83 9.92
CA ALA A 1104 -4.11 40.56 10.28
C ALA A 1104 -5.02 40.01 9.17
N ASN A 1105 -5.62 40.88 8.34
CA ASN A 1105 -6.46 40.44 7.21
C ASN A 1105 -5.61 39.77 6.11
N HIS A 1106 -4.42 40.31 5.81
CA HIS A 1106 -3.49 39.72 4.85
C HIS A 1106 -3.03 38.32 5.29
N ARG A 1107 -2.81 38.12 6.60
CA ARG A 1107 -2.37 36.83 7.17
C ARG A 1107 -3.38 35.69 6.98
N LYS A 1108 -4.67 36.01 6.82
CA LYS A 1108 -5.74 35.01 6.63
C LYS A 1108 -5.67 34.31 5.28
N PHE A 1109 -5.04 34.91 4.27
CA PHE A 1109 -4.95 34.37 2.91
C PHE A 1109 -3.70 33.53 2.65
N ARG A 1110 -3.15 32.91 3.71
CA ARG A 1110 -2.14 31.86 3.53
C ARG A 1110 -2.80 30.65 2.87
N ALA A 1111 -2.23 30.20 1.76
CA ALA A 1111 -2.71 29.04 1.04
C ALA A 1111 -1.55 28.12 0.68
N HIS A 1112 -1.79 26.82 0.74
CA HIS A 1112 -0.83 25.82 0.31
C HIS A 1112 -0.75 25.77 -1.22
N ARG A 1113 0.41 25.40 -1.76
CA ARG A 1113 0.55 25.07 -3.20
C ARG A 1113 0.52 23.56 -3.45
N SER A 1114 0.60 22.78 -2.38
CA SER A 1114 0.49 21.32 -2.35
C SER A 1114 -0.20 20.91 -1.04
N LEU A 1115 -1.10 19.91 -1.10
CA LEU A 1115 -1.86 19.47 0.07
C LEU A 1115 -0.97 18.77 1.13
N ARG A 1116 0.24 18.37 0.74
CA ARG A 1116 1.28 17.83 1.63
C ARG A 1116 2.28 18.86 2.16
N ASP A 1117 2.13 20.15 1.87
CA ASP A 1117 3.06 21.17 2.38
C ASP A 1117 2.99 21.20 3.91
N VAL A 1118 4.01 20.61 4.56
CA VAL A 1118 4.25 20.67 6.00
C VAL A 1118 5.15 21.88 6.29
N GLU A 1119 5.02 22.47 7.48
CA GLU A 1119 6.05 23.38 8.00
C GLU A 1119 7.41 22.66 7.90
N PRO A 1120 8.48 23.29 7.36
CA PRO A 1120 9.79 22.67 7.33
C PRO A 1120 10.26 22.38 8.76
N GLU A 1121 11.13 21.37 8.90
CA GLU A 1121 11.89 21.16 10.13
C GLU A 1121 12.57 22.48 10.52
N VAL A 1122 12.13 23.06 11.64
CA VAL A 1122 12.71 24.30 12.15
C VAL A 1122 14.04 23.90 12.77
N GLY A 1123 15.15 24.35 12.17
CA GLY A 1123 16.47 24.21 12.77
C GLY A 1123 16.53 24.94 14.10
N LEU A 1124 16.34 24.20 15.20
CA LEU A 1124 16.47 24.72 16.55
C LEU A 1124 17.95 24.98 16.83
N ARG A 1125 18.35 26.25 16.84
CA ARG A 1125 19.66 26.64 17.37
C ARG A 1125 19.58 26.67 18.89
N LEU A 1126 20.00 25.58 19.54
CA LEU A 1126 20.21 25.55 20.98
C LEU A 1126 21.32 26.54 21.35
N ARG A 1127 20.93 27.58 22.10
CA ARG A 1127 21.87 28.48 22.76
C ARG A 1127 22.13 27.95 24.17
N ASN A 1128 23.39 27.82 24.54
CA ASN A 1128 23.73 27.56 25.94
C ASN A 1128 23.40 28.79 26.81
N LEU A 1129 23.51 28.65 28.13
CA LEU A 1129 23.27 29.73 29.10
C LEU A 1129 24.17 30.98 28.91
N THR A 1130 25.20 30.90 28.05
CA THR A 1130 26.09 32.02 27.70
C THR A 1130 25.72 32.72 26.39
N GLY A 1131 24.70 32.22 25.67
CA GLY A 1131 24.18 32.83 24.44
C GLY A 1131 24.91 32.46 23.14
N SER A 1132 25.95 31.61 23.20
CA SER A 1132 26.60 31.09 21.99
C SER A 1132 25.79 29.94 21.38
N ALA A 1133 25.65 29.97 20.05
CA ALA A 1133 25.05 28.88 19.29
C ALA A 1133 25.97 27.66 19.35
N THR A 1134 25.41 26.49 19.63
CA THR A 1134 26.10 25.22 19.43
C THR A 1134 25.93 24.82 17.97
N ASP A 1135 27.03 24.48 17.28
CA ASP A 1135 26.95 23.89 15.94
C ASP A 1135 26.39 22.48 16.10
N GLY A 1136 25.18 22.26 15.56
CA GLY A 1136 24.47 21.00 15.48
C GLY A 1136 23.75 20.91 14.15
#